data_AF-A0A6G9SRQ2-F1
#
_entry.id   AF-A0A6G9SRQ2-F1
#
_cell.length_a   1.000
_cell.length_b   1.000
_cell.length_c   1.000
_cell.angle_alpha   90.00
_cell.angle_beta   90.00
_cell.angle_gamma   90.00
#
_symmetry.space_group_name_H-M   'P 1'
#
loop_
_entity.id
_entity.type
_entity.pdbx_description
1 polymer ?
#
loop_
_entity_poly.entity_id
_entity_poly.type
_entity_poly.pdbx_seq_one_letter_code
_entity_poly.pdbx_strand_id
1 'polypeptide(L)'
;MMKQMHLVGFMHSSHVVLSHAIWRHPQTELGFLEPEFYQHIAQTLERGKFDMVFFADALAFPDRHGNSFELGLKYGAQGVVRLDPILTATAMALATQFIGVGITRSTSYYQPYDLARMFATLDHLSKGRAAWNIVTSSRNSEAQNFGLEKHLEHDRRYEKAAEFVEVVTKLWDSWQEDALILDKESGLFADPSKVNYVNHVGEWFKVRGPLTVPRSPQGRPVLIQAGGSERGKDFAAQWGEVIFEIKHTPAQMKAFYQDLKSRLGKFGRNPDECKILPAITPFIGETEAIAKEKQALHNELIHPEVGIFTLSSHMDYDFSQHDLDAPIADITVNGTQGIFQAARELSQSEGLTLRDIGKLYGQGVLTPHIVGTPEQIADQLEALFKDETCDGFVISPAYLPGTFTEFVDTVVPELQRRGLFREGGNIPAIWAKSTGKDTRVIGLTWVDEYQAILTLPNSEINQPADLAGRKLGLPRRIESQIDFSRAMALRGFLSTLSLADLKETDVKFVDINAQQTDLRELEGTTVRRSNFYYAEVAALLRGEVDAIYVKGAPGVDLTVEHGFKVVFDLGAHPDPLVRVNNGTPRTITVNADLVEQHPDLVVQYLVSLFQTSKWAETHAEEVVRIVSQETGGGEAAVRKAYGSKLHQRLQPALSEEWIAGLKLHKDFLLKWGFIPTDFDIDAWIVREPLAIAQKLAFNLQEPAFAQL
;
A
#
# COMPACT_ATOMS: atom_id res chain seq x y z
N MET A 1 -4.83 -20.98 -4.00
CA MET A 1 -3.84 -19.89 -4.21
C MET A 1 -2.88 -19.84 -3.03
N MET A 2 -1.62 -19.43 -3.20
CA MET A 2 -0.76 -19.14 -2.04
C MET A 2 -1.31 -17.90 -1.33
N LYS A 3 -1.39 -17.95 0.01
CA LYS A 3 -1.84 -16.83 0.84
C LYS A 3 -0.85 -15.66 0.67
N GLN A 4 -1.36 -14.45 0.46
CA GLN A 4 -0.56 -13.23 0.37
C GLN A 4 -0.65 -12.45 1.67
N MET A 5 0.44 -11.78 2.05
CA MET A 5 0.47 -10.88 3.18
C MET A 5 -0.33 -9.61 2.85
N HIS A 6 -1.04 -9.10 3.86
CA HIS A 6 -1.56 -7.74 3.83
C HIS A 6 -0.59 -6.78 4.51
N LEU A 7 -0.42 -5.58 3.97
CA LEU A 7 0.46 -4.55 4.53
C LEU A 7 -0.31 -3.26 4.79
N VAL A 8 -0.22 -2.75 6.02
CA VAL A 8 -0.85 -1.51 6.45
C VAL A 8 0.21 -0.54 6.97
N GLY A 9 0.21 0.72 6.53
CA GLY A 9 1.07 1.75 7.08
C GLY A 9 0.43 2.37 8.34
N PHE A 10 1.13 2.35 9.47
CA PHE A 10 0.63 2.93 10.72
C PHE A 10 1.04 4.39 10.88
N MET A 11 0.07 5.23 11.21
CA MET A 11 0.26 6.68 11.34
C MET A 11 -0.47 7.25 12.55
N HIS A 12 0.04 8.39 13.01
CA HIS A 12 -0.74 9.41 13.69
C HIS A 12 -0.74 10.64 12.80
N SER A 13 -1.78 11.47 12.89
CA SER A 13 -1.74 12.82 12.29
C SER A 13 -0.96 13.77 13.20
N SER A 14 0.35 13.52 13.35
CA SER A 14 1.22 14.09 14.37
C SER A 14 2.71 13.95 13.98
N HIS A 15 3.59 14.67 14.69
CA HIS A 15 5.06 14.53 14.62
C HIS A 15 5.59 13.23 15.23
N VAL A 16 4.80 12.56 16.07
CA VAL A 16 5.14 11.26 16.68
C VAL A 16 4.07 10.23 16.35
N VAL A 17 4.50 9.13 15.75
CA VAL A 17 3.68 7.92 15.54
C VAL A 17 3.75 7.05 16.80
N LEU A 18 4.55 5.98 16.84
CA LEU A 18 4.76 5.17 18.07
C LEU A 18 6.06 5.54 18.81
N SER A 19 7.10 5.95 18.10
CA SER A 19 8.40 6.28 18.71
C SER A 19 8.59 7.77 18.92
N HIS A 20 9.10 8.13 20.09
CA HIS A 20 9.50 9.50 20.40
C HIS A 20 10.81 9.92 19.72
N ALA A 21 11.55 8.98 19.12
CA ALA A 21 12.74 9.28 18.34
C ALA A 21 12.41 10.01 17.02
N ILE A 22 11.21 9.80 16.46
CA ILE A 22 10.84 10.21 15.09
C ILE A 22 11.15 11.68 14.84
N TRP A 23 10.62 12.60 15.66
CA TRP A 23 10.78 14.03 15.41
C TRP A 23 12.23 14.52 15.60
N ARG A 24 13.04 13.80 16.38
CA ARG A 24 14.46 14.10 16.62
C ARG A 24 15.37 13.45 15.59
N HIS A 25 14.88 12.48 14.82
CA HIS A 25 15.69 11.74 13.87
C HIS A 25 16.18 12.70 12.76
N PRO A 26 17.49 12.74 12.45
CA PRO A 26 18.04 13.73 11.52
C PRO A 26 17.46 13.69 10.10
N GLN A 27 16.93 12.53 9.70
CA GLN A 27 16.31 12.32 8.38
C GLN A 27 14.78 12.52 8.40
N THR A 28 14.18 12.85 9.54
CA THR A 28 12.73 13.10 9.59
C THR A 28 12.38 14.45 8.98
N GLU A 29 11.39 14.45 8.11
CA GLU A 29 10.73 15.66 7.64
C GLU A 29 9.62 16.06 8.63
N LEU A 30 9.60 17.33 9.05
CA LEU A 30 8.65 17.85 10.05
C LEU A 30 7.39 18.48 9.42
N GLY A 31 6.98 18.00 8.25
CA GLY A 31 5.83 18.52 7.48
C GLY A 31 4.46 18.07 8.00
N PHE A 32 4.34 17.53 9.21
CA PHE A 32 3.11 16.91 9.73
C PHE A 32 1.91 17.88 9.88
N LEU A 33 2.10 19.19 9.68
CA LEU A 33 1.05 20.21 9.63
C LEU A 33 0.62 20.56 8.19
N GLU A 34 1.25 19.96 7.18
CA GLU A 34 1.05 20.24 5.76
C GLU A 34 0.34 19.06 5.09
N PRO A 35 -0.65 19.28 4.22
CA PRO A 35 -1.33 18.20 3.52
C PRO A 35 -0.39 17.43 2.58
N GLU A 36 0.57 18.09 1.95
CA GLU A 36 1.53 17.50 1.00
C GLU A 36 2.35 16.37 1.65
N PHE A 37 2.66 16.50 2.95
CA PHE A 37 3.37 15.48 3.72
C PHE A 37 2.59 14.15 3.76
N TYR A 38 1.29 14.21 4.08
CA TYR A 38 0.44 13.04 4.11
C TYR A 38 0.20 12.47 2.70
N GLN A 39 -0.01 13.34 1.71
CA GLN A 39 -0.18 12.92 0.32
C GLN A 39 1.05 12.15 -0.20
N HIS A 40 2.26 12.63 0.09
CA HIS A 40 3.49 11.97 -0.30
C HIS A 40 3.63 10.57 0.34
N ILE A 41 3.29 10.44 1.62
CA ILE A 41 3.26 9.13 2.31
C ILE A 41 2.24 8.21 1.64
N ALA A 42 1.04 8.69 1.32
CA ALA A 42 -0.02 7.91 0.69
C ALA A 42 0.44 7.32 -0.66
N GLN A 43 1.03 8.16 -1.50
CA GLN A 43 1.54 7.79 -2.81
C GLN A 43 2.70 6.79 -2.72
N THR A 44 3.56 6.95 -1.71
CA THR A 44 4.66 6.01 -1.44
C THR A 44 4.13 4.63 -1.08
N LEU A 45 3.17 4.56 -0.15
CA LEU A 45 2.55 3.30 0.26
C LEU A 45 1.75 2.65 -0.88
N GLU A 46 1.01 3.44 -1.68
CA GLU A 46 0.27 2.95 -2.84
C GLU A 46 1.20 2.37 -3.92
N ARG A 47 2.32 3.04 -4.20
CA ARG A 47 3.38 2.51 -5.08
C ARG A 47 3.89 1.16 -4.57
N GLY A 48 4.07 1.04 -3.26
CA GLY A 48 4.42 -0.20 -2.57
C GLY A 48 3.30 -1.21 -2.42
N LYS A 49 2.14 -1.00 -3.05
CA LYS A 49 0.98 -1.89 -3.05
C LYS A 49 0.46 -2.21 -1.65
N PHE A 50 0.65 -1.33 -0.66
CA PHE A 50 0.02 -1.45 0.65
C PHE A 50 -1.50 -1.49 0.51
N ASP A 51 -2.17 -2.23 1.39
CA ASP A 51 -3.62 -2.34 1.42
C ASP A 51 -4.26 -1.05 1.96
N MET A 52 -3.65 -0.43 2.97
CA MET A 52 -4.21 0.72 3.67
C MET A 52 -3.16 1.53 4.42
N VAL A 53 -3.44 2.82 4.65
CA VAL A 53 -2.85 3.61 5.74
C VAL A 53 -3.86 3.72 6.87
N PHE A 54 -3.42 3.55 8.12
CA PHE A 54 -4.25 3.57 9.30
C PHE A 54 -3.80 4.63 10.31
N PHE A 55 -4.70 5.51 10.71
CA PHE A 55 -4.48 6.56 11.71
C PHE A 55 -5.05 6.19 13.08
N ALA A 56 -4.17 6.08 14.08
CA ALA A 56 -4.57 6.05 15.48
C ALA A 56 -4.88 7.45 16.03
N ASP A 57 -5.86 7.55 16.95
CA ASP A 57 -6.39 8.82 17.45
C ASP A 57 -6.62 8.81 18.97
N ALA A 58 -6.64 10.00 19.57
CA ALA A 58 -6.87 10.24 20.98
C ALA A 58 -7.59 11.59 21.18
N LEU A 59 -8.56 11.63 22.08
CA LEU A 59 -9.46 12.79 22.22
C LEU A 59 -9.10 13.73 23.38
N ALA A 60 -7.88 13.62 23.89
CA ALA A 60 -7.38 14.48 24.94
C ALA A 60 -5.88 14.72 24.80
N PHE A 61 -5.48 15.91 25.21
CA PHE A 61 -4.09 16.23 25.46
C PHE A 61 -3.57 15.36 26.62
N PRO A 62 -2.42 14.68 26.48
CA PRO A 62 -1.89 13.86 27.57
C PRO A 62 -1.35 14.75 28.70
N ASP A 63 -1.79 14.51 29.91
CA ASP A 63 -1.38 15.28 31.10
C ASP A 63 -1.27 14.42 32.36
N ARG A 64 -1.49 13.10 32.26
CA ARG A 64 -1.65 12.23 33.43
C ARG A 64 -0.42 12.16 34.34
N HIS A 65 0.77 12.20 33.76
CA HIS A 65 2.04 12.10 34.49
C HIS A 65 2.30 13.39 35.29
N GLY A 66 2.33 13.30 36.61
CA GLY A 66 2.42 14.46 37.50
C GLY A 66 1.25 15.45 37.37
N ASN A 67 0.14 15.04 36.73
CA ASN A 67 -0.99 15.90 36.36
C ASN A 67 -0.54 17.20 35.63
N SER A 68 0.46 17.09 34.75
CA SER A 68 1.01 18.20 33.99
C SER A 68 1.34 17.77 32.57
N PHE A 69 1.05 18.65 31.61
CA PHE A 69 1.43 18.48 30.21
C PHE A 69 2.87 18.90 29.90
N GLU A 70 3.55 19.59 30.82
CA GLU A 70 4.81 20.30 30.54
C GLU A 70 5.91 19.38 30.04
N LEU A 71 6.09 18.22 30.68
CA LEU A 71 7.11 17.24 30.30
C LEU A 71 6.88 16.74 28.87
N GLY A 72 5.63 16.40 28.54
CA GLY A 72 5.26 15.92 27.23
C GLY A 72 5.46 17.00 26.16
N LEU A 73 5.01 18.22 26.42
CA LEU A 73 5.14 19.33 25.48
C LEU A 73 6.62 19.68 25.24
N LYS A 74 7.42 19.75 26.30
CA LYS A 74 8.85 20.11 26.24
C LYS A 74 9.66 19.18 25.35
N TYR A 75 9.33 17.89 25.33
CA TYR A 75 10.08 16.87 24.59
C TYR A 75 9.29 16.24 23.43
N GLY A 76 8.14 16.81 23.06
CA GLY A 76 7.35 16.36 21.91
C GLY A 76 6.75 14.96 22.07
N ALA A 77 6.18 14.63 23.23
CA ALA A 77 5.57 13.33 23.50
C ALA A 77 4.43 12.96 22.52
N GLN A 78 4.14 11.67 22.41
CA GLN A 78 3.02 11.18 21.60
C GLN A 78 1.70 11.83 22.05
N GLY A 79 0.98 12.46 21.10
CA GLY A 79 -0.34 13.04 21.35
C GLY A 79 -0.38 14.49 21.85
N VAL A 80 0.76 15.14 22.10
CA VAL A 80 0.79 16.57 22.50
C VAL A 80 0.49 17.52 21.33
N VAL A 81 0.72 17.06 20.10
CA VAL A 81 0.23 17.73 18.89
C VAL A 81 -0.47 16.66 18.06
N ARG A 82 -1.75 16.85 17.76
CA ARG A 82 -2.53 15.88 16.98
C ARG A 82 -3.57 16.64 16.15
N LEU A 83 -3.56 16.40 14.84
CA LEU A 83 -4.62 16.85 13.94
C LEU A 83 -5.77 15.86 13.93
N ASP A 84 -6.92 16.31 13.47
CA ASP A 84 -8.03 15.40 13.22
C ASP A 84 -7.70 14.47 12.03
N PRO A 85 -7.66 13.13 12.23
CA PRO A 85 -7.29 12.19 11.19
C PRO A 85 -8.29 12.12 10.02
N ILE A 86 -9.55 12.56 10.17
CA ILE A 86 -10.49 12.54 9.04
C ILE A 86 -10.03 13.47 7.91
N LEU A 87 -9.45 14.62 8.25
CA LEU A 87 -9.03 15.62 7.29
C LEU A 87 -7.74 15.19 6.58
N THR A 88 -6.78 14.64 7.34
CA THR A 88 -5.53 14.10 6.77
C THR A 88 -5.80 12.86 5.92
N ALA A 89 -6.65 11.94 6.37
CA ALA A 89 -7.07 10.78 5.58
C ALA A 89 -7.81 11.17 4.31
N THR A 90 -8.66 12.20 4.34
CA THR A 90 -9.33 12.73 3.15
C THR A 90 -8.30 13.27 2.15
N ALA A 91 -7.29 14.02 2.62
CA ALA A 91 -6.21 14.52 1.77
C ALA A 91 -5.42 13.37 1.11
N MET A 92 -5.15 12.29 1.84
CA MET A 92 -4.49 11.09 1.30
C MET A 92 -5.37 10.36 0.28
N ALA A 93 -6.66 10.18 0.58
CA ALA A 93 -7.60 9.50 -0.31
C ALA A 93 -7.72 10.22 -1.66
N LEU A 94 -7.78 11.55 -1.66
CA LEU A 94 -7.87 12.34 -2.89
C LEU A 94 -6.57 12.37 -3.72
N ALA A 95 -5.44 12.00 -3.12
CA ALA A 95 -4.13 11.94 -3.79
C ALA A 95 -3.76 10.55 -4.30
N THR A 96 -4.66 9.57 -4.16
CA THR A 96 -4.42 8.13 -4.42
C THR A 96 -5.64 7.46 -5.05
N GLN A 97 -5.46 6.26 -5.63
CA GLN A 97 -6.52 5.56 -6.36
C GLN A 97 -6.96 4.23 -5.71
N PHE A 98 -6.08 3.53 -5.02
CA PHE A 98 -6.23 2.14 -4.60
C PHE A 98 -6.07 1.93 -3.09
N ILE A 99 -5.13 2.63 -2.45
CA ILE A 99 -4.84 2.41 -1.03
C ILE A 99 -6.01 2.80 -0.14
N GLY A 100 -6.36 1.94 0.83
CA GLY A 100 -7.35 2.23 1.86
C GLY A 100 -6.93 3.37 2.78
N VAL A 101 -7.91 4.08 3.34
CA VAL A 101 -7.69 5.10 4.38
C VAL A 101 -8.48 4.77 5.64
N GLY A 102 -7.78 4.28 6.66
CA GLY A 102 -8.31 3.91 7.96
C GLY A 102 -8.15 5.02 8.98
N ILE A 103 -9.21 5.36 9.71
CA ILE A 103 -9.15 6.34 10.80
C ILE A 103 -9.77 5.81 12.09
N THR A 104 -9.18 6.19 13.21
CA THR A 104 -9.72 5.88 14.53
C THR A 104 -10.81 6.86 14.92
N ARG A 105 -11.95 6.33 15.36
CA ARG A 105 -13.02 7.12 15.99
C ARG A 105 -13.65 6.37 17.15
N SER A 106 -13.91 7.12 18.23
CA SER A 106 -14.45 6.58 19.47
C SER A 106 -15.96 6.40 19.43
N THR A 107 -16.44 5.31 20.02
CA THR A 107 -17.88 5.07 20.27
C THR A 107 -18.38 5.72 21.55
N SER A 108 -17.47 6.29 22.36
CA SER A 108 -17.81 6.80 23.69
C SER A 108 -18.39 8.20 23.69
N TYR A 109 -17.86 9.09 22.83
CA TYR A 109 -18.15 10.52 22.91
C TYR A 109 -18.78 11.11 21.66
N TYR A 110 -18.68 10.43 20.52
CA TYR A 110 -19.39 10.84 19.31
C TYR A 110 -20.85 10.36 19.34
N GLN A 111 -21.66 10.90 18.44
CA GLN A 111 -23.00 10.40 18.15
C GLN A 111 -22.96 9.46 16.94
N PRO A 112 -23.70 8.33 16.96
CA PRO A 112 -23.64 7.34 15.88
C PRO A 112 -24.14 7.90 14.55
N TYR A 113 -25.10 8.82 14.55
CA TYR A 113 -25.58 9.45 13.31
C TYR A 113 -24.51 10.31 12.63
N ASP A 114 -23.78 11.10 13.41
CA ASP A 114 -22.71 11.96 12.89
C ASP A 114 -21.53 11.13 12.36
N LEU A 115 -21.15 10.07 13.09
CA LEU A 115 -20.09 9.16 12.67
C LEU A 115 -20.48 8.40 11.40
N ALA A 116 -21.69 7.84 11.33
CA ALA A 116 -22.17 7.14 10.15
C ALA A 116 -22.12 8.06 8.91
N ARG A 117 -22.54 9.32 9.06
CA ARG A 117 -22.51 10.31 7.97
C ARG A 117 -21.08 10.66 7.56
N MET A 118 -20.17 10.84 8.52
CA MET A 118 -18.76 11.16 8.27
C MET A 118 -18.09 10.05 7.45
N PHE A 119 -18.19 8.80 7.90
CA PHE A 119 -17.55 7.68 7.24
C PHE A 119 -18.19 7.34 5.90
N ALA A 120 -19.52 7.37 5.78
CA ALA A 120 -20.18 7.17 4.48
C ALA A 120 -19.74 8.24 3.46
N THR A 121 -19.58 9.50 3.91
CA THR A 121 -19.04 10.57 3.07
C THR A 121 -17.61 10.27 2.63
N LEU A 122 -16.70 9.95 3.57
CA LEU A 122 -15.32 9.59 3.24
C LEU A 122 -15.29 8.41 2.26
N ASP A 123 -16.18 7.45 2.45
CA ASP A 123 -16.22 6.26 1.63
C ASP A 123 -16.65 6.55 0.19
N HIS A 124 -17.64 7.42 -0.02
CA HIS A 124 -17.96 7.93 -1.36
C HIS A 124 -16.80 8.72 -1.98
N LEU A 125 -16.19 9.65 -1.23
CA LEU A 125 -15.10 10.49 -1.74
C LEU A 125 -13.84 9.68 -2.08
N SER A 126 -13.60 8.61 -1.34
CA SER A 126 -12.49 7.69 -1.57
C SER A 126 -12.83 6.58 -2.57
N LYS A 127 -14.08 6.49 -3.05
CA LYS A 127 -14.57 5.43 -3.95
C LYS A 127 -14.53 4.02 -3.34
N GLY A 128 -14.98 3.89 -2.09
CA GLY A 128 -15.07 2.62 -1.38
C GLY A 128 -13.76 2.19 -0.75
N ARG A 129 -12.99 3.13 -0.19
CA ARG A 129 -11.66 2.85 0.41
C ARG A 129 -11.57 3.28 1.89
N ALA A 130 -12.67 3.67 2.51
CA ALA A 130 -12.65 4.09 3.91
C ALA A 130 -12.62 2.89 4.87
N ALA A 131 -11.93 3.05 5.99
CA ALA A 131 -11.98 2.10 7.09
C ALA A 131 -12.11 2.82 8.45
N TRP A 132 -12.85 2.21 9.36
CA TRP A 132 -13.07 2.72 10.71
C TRP A 132 -12.40 1.82 11.75
N ASN A 133 -11.40 2.35 12.44
CA ASN A 133 -10.92 1.74 13.68
C ASN A 133 -11.79 2.14 14.87
N ILE A 134 -12.52 1.16 15.37
CA ILE A 134 -13.50 1.32 16.43
C ILE A 134 -12.76 1.30 17.78
N VAL A 135 -12.76 2.41 18.49
CA VAL A 135 -12.22 2.48 19.86
C VAL A 135 -13.29 2.87 20.87
N THR A 136 -13.09 2.49 22.12
CA THR A 136 -14.00 2.85 23.23
C THR A 136 -13.48 4.01 24.07
N SER A 137 -12.35 4.63 23.69
CA SER A 137 -11.55 5.50 24.57
C SER A 137 -11.17 4.82 25.90
N SER A 138 -10.27 5.45 26.67
CA SER A 138 -9.80 4.82 27.92
C SER A 138 -9.47 5.78 29.06
N ARG A 139 -9.50 7.10 28.84
CA ARG A 139 -9.06 8.09 29.84
C ARG A 139 -10.16 9.00 30.31
N ASN A 140 -10.06 9.42 31.57
CA ASN A 140 -10.91 10.45 32.14
C ASN A 140 -10.73 11.83 31.48
N SER A 141 -9.51 12.17 31.05
CA SER A 141 -9.26 13.45 30.35
C SER A 141 -10.01 13.54 29.02
N GLU A 142 -10.25 12.42 28.34
CA GLU A 142 -11.13 12.40 27.17
C GLU A 142 -12.58 12.70 27.57
N ALA A 143 -13.08 12.12 28.67
CA ALA A 143 -14.44 12.36 29.13
C ALA A 143 -14.69 13.84 29.46
N GLN A 144 -13.71 14.47 30.09
CA GLN A 144 -13.75 15.87 30.54
C GLN A 144 -13.84 16.86 29.36
N ASN A 145 -13.25 16.54 28.21
CA ASN A 145 -13.39 17.36 27.00
C ASN A 145 -14.77 17.26 26.35
N PHE A 146 -15.58 16.27 26.75
CA PHE A 146 -16.93 16.05 26.23
C PHE A 146 -18.01 16.27 27.30
N GLY A 147 -17.68 17.03 28.36
CA GLY A 147 -18.62 17.47 29.38
C GLY A 147 -19.00 16.40 30.41
N LEU A 148 -18.22 15.32 30.52
CA LEU A 148 -18.39 14.26 31.51
C LEU A 148 -17.28 14.32 32.56
N GLU A 149 -17.59 14.00 33.82
CA GLU A 149 -16.58 13.99 34.88
C GLU A 149 -15.60 12.81 34.75
N LYS A 150 -16.14 11.63 34.39
CA LYS A 150 -15.41 10.36 34.36
C LYS A 150 -15.75 9.55 33.12
N HIS A 151 -14.79 8.75 32.69
CA HIS A 151 -14.97 7.76 31.64
C HIS A 151 -15.83 6.60 32.12
N LEU A 152 -16.55 5.95 31.20
CA LEU A 152 -17.36 4.77 31.53
C LEU A 152 -16.47 3.57 31.87
N GLU A 153 -16.96 2.77 32.83
CA GLU A 153 -16.34 1.52 33.24
C GLU A 153 -16.17 0.55 32.07
N HIS A 154 -15.14 -0.31 32.15
CA HIS A 154 -14.64 -1.13 31.05
C HIS A 154 -15.72 -1.95 30.33
N ASP A 155 -16.59 -2.66 31.05
CA ASP A 155 -17.56 -3.53 30.39
C ASP A 155 -18.73 -2.75 29.81
N ARG A 156 -19.19 -1.70 30.54
CA ARG A 156 -20.27 -0.81 30.12
C ARG A 156 -19.93 -0.06 28.83
N ARG A 157 -18.67 0.33 28.62
CA ARG A 157 -18.25 0.97 27.36
C ARG A 157 -18.30 0.00 26.17
N TYR A 158 -18.06 -1.30 26.35
CA TYR A 158 -18.22 -2.29 25.27
C TYR A 158 -19.69 -2.60 24.96
N GLU A 159 -20.57 -2.57 25.97
CA GLU A 159 -22.03 -2.63 25.76
C GLU A 159 -22.50 -1.45 24.91
N LYS A 160 -22.12 -0.22 25.31
CA LYS A 160 -22.39 1.00 24.54
C LYS A 160 -21.80 0.94 23.13
N ALA A 161 -20.56 0.48 22.99
CA ALA A 161 -19.90 0.36 21.69
C ALA A 161 -20.61 -0.64 20.76
N ALA A 162 -21.15 -1.73 21.28
CA ALA A 162 -21.86 -2.72 20.47
C ALA A 162 -23.15 -2.14 19.91
N GLU A 163 -23.94 -1.45 20.76
CA GLU A 163 -25.14 -0.73 20.30
C GLU A 163 -24.77 0.40 19.31
N PHE A 164 -23.66 1.11 19.55
CA PHE A 164 -23.19 2.16 18.64
C PHE A 164 -22.90 1.61 17.24
N VAL A 165 -22.10 0.54 17.14
CA VAL A 165 -21.75 -0.07 15.85
C VAL A 165 -23.02 -0.62 15.18
N GLU A 166 -23.95 -1.21 15.93
CA GLU A 166 -25.24 -1.67 15.42
C GLU A 166 -26.09 -0.52 14.83
N VAL A 167 -26.09 0.65 15.46
CA VAL A 167 -26.80 1.83 14.95
C VAL A 167 -26.12 2.36 13.68
N VAL A 168 -24.79 2.44 13.64
CA VAL A 168 -24.01 2.93 12.49
C VAL A 168 -24.19 2.02 11.26
N THR A 169 -23.80 0.75 11.38
CA THR A 169 -24.71 -0.38 11.16
C THR A 169 -25.91 -0.15 10.23
N LYS A 170 -27.06 -0.06 10.90
CA LYS A 170 -28.38 0.16 10.34
C LYS A 170 -28.49 1.48 9.56
N LEU A 171 -27.75 2.53 9.92
CA LEU A 171 -27.75 3.80 9.20
C LEU A 171 -27.13 3.66 7.81
N TRP A 172 -26.01 2.95 7.66
CA TRP A 172 -25.43 2.69 6.34
C TRP A 172 -26.34 1.83 5.45
N ASP A 173 -27.15 0.95 6.05
CA ASP A 173 -28.16 0.16 5.32
C ASP A 173 -29.51 0.85 5.15
N SER A 174 -29.68 2.08 5.66
CA SER A 174 -30.94 2.80 5.53
C SER A 174 -31.28 3.12 4.06
N TRP A 175 -30.28 3.06 3.18
CA TRP A 175 -30.41 3.07 1.73
C TRP A 175 -30.05 1.68 1.19
N GLN A 176 -30.98 1.04 0.48
CA GLN A 176 -30.71 -0.22 -0.21
C GLN A 176 -29.92 0.03 -1.50
N GLU A 177 -29.42 -1.05 -2.10
CA GLU A 177 -28.78 -1.04 -3.40
C GLU A 177 -29.73 -0.52 -4.50
N ASP A 178 -29.20 0.27 -5.42
CA ASP A 178 -29.94 0.98 -6.48
C ASP A 178 -31.09 1.87 -5.98
N ALA A 179 -31.01 2.38 -4.74
CA ALA A 179 -31.98 3.35 -4.23
C ALA A 179 -31.88 4.70 -4.96
N LEU A 180 -30.70 5.09 -5.43
CA LEU A 180 -30.51 6.27 -6.30
C LEU A 180 -30.71 5.85 -7.76
N ILE A 181 -31.67 6.48 -8.44
CA ILE A 181 -32.03 6.19 -9.83
C ILE A 181 -31.34 7.20 -10.77
N LEU A 182 -31.36 8.49 -10.41
CA LEU A 182 -30.77 9.58 -11.17
C LEU A 182 -31.24 9.69 -12.64
N ASP A 183 -32.48 9.27 -12.93
CA ASP A 183 -33.06 9.34 -14.26
C ASP A 183 -33.53 10.77 -14.56
N LYS A 184 -32.77 11.44 -15.44
CA LYS A 184 -33.05 12.82 -15.86
C LYS A 184 -34.21 12.93 -16.83
N GLU A 185 -34.54 11.87 -17.58
CA GLU A 185 -35.62 11.89 -18.57
C GLU A 185 -36.98 11.78 -17.88
N SER A 186 -37.13 10.80 -16.98
CA SER A 186 -38.37 10.66 -16.19
C SER A 186 -38.43 11.60 -14.97
N GLY A 187 -37.30 12.20 -14.57
CA GLY A 187 -37.19 13.04 -13.38
C GLY A 187 -37.16 12.26 -12.06
N LEU A 188 -36.94 10.94 -12.11
CA LEU A 188 -36.84 10.09 -10.93
C LEU A 188 -35.44 10.15 -10.31
N PHE A 189 -35.34 10.80 -9.15
CA PHE A 189 -34.07 10.92 -8.43
C PHE A 189 -33.70 9.64 -7.68
N ALA A 190 -34.65 9.04 -6.94
CA ALA A 190 -34.44 7.89 -6.07
C ALA A 190 -35.73 7.07 -5.91
N ASP A 191 -35.60 5.78 -5.60
CA ASP A 191 -36.72 4.91 -5.22
C ASP A 191 -37.03 5.05 -3.72
N PRO A 192 -38.16 5.67 -3.33
CA PRO A 192 -38.50 5.85 -1.92
C PRO A 192 -38.79 4.53 -1.20
N SER A 193 -39.13 3.45 -1.90
CA SER A 193 -39.36 2.13 -1.28
C SER A 193 -38.06 1.47 -0.79
N LYS A 194 -36.92 1.94 -1.30
CA LYS A 194 -35.58 1.46 -0.98
C LYS A 194 -34.86 2.29 0.08
N VAL A 195 -35.53 3.30 0.65
CA VAL A 195 -34.98 4.15 1.72
C VAL A 195 -35.85 4.01 2.97
N ASN A 196 -35.25 3.52 4.06
CA ASN A 196 -35.98 3.13 5.25
C ASN A 196 -35.50 3.88 6.50
N TYR A 197 -36.45 4.31 7.33
CA TYR A 197 -36.12 4.79 8.67
C TYR A 197 -35.50 3.67 9.51
N VAL A 198 -34.44 3.98 10.24
CA VAL A 198 -33.78 3.03 11.15
C VAL A 198 -34.62 2.77 12.40
N ASN A 199 -35.27 3.82 12.94
CA ASN A 199 -36.13 3.75 14.13
C ASN A 199 -35.52 2.95 15.31
N HIS A 200 -34.22 3.08 15.53
CA HIS A 200 -33.53 2.38 16.61
C HIS A 200 -33.89 3.00 17.96
N VAL A 201 -34.25 2.16 18.92
CA VAL A 201 -34.49 2.52 20.33
C VAL A 201 -33.80 1.47 21.19
N GLY A 202 -32.60 1.79 21.66
CA GLY A 202 -31.79 0.95 22.54
C GLY A 202 -31.62 1.55 23.94
N GLU A 203 -30.69 1.00 24.72
CA GLU A 203 -30.36 1.50 26.06
C GLU A 203 -29.61 2.83 25.97
N TRP A 204 -28.71 2.94 25.00
CA TRP A 204 -27.78 4.05 24.87
C TRP A 204 -28.21 5.08 23.84
N PHE A 205 -28.89 4.65 22.77
CA PHE A 205 -29.17 5.50 21.62
C PHE A 205 -30.62 5.39 21.17
N LYS A 206 -31.16 6.52 20.72
CA LYS A 206 -32.46 6.61 20.04
C LYS A 206 -32.28 7.38 18.73
N VAL A 207 -32.28 6.65 17.61
CA VAL A 207 -31.93 7.21 16.30
C VAL A 207 -33.00 6.88 15.27
N ARG A 208 -33.62 7.93 14.71
CA ARG A 208 -34.72 7.80 13.75
C ARG A 208 -34.25 7.37 12.35
N GLY A 209 -33.16 7.97 11.85
CA GLY A 209 -32.76 7.84 10.44
C GLY A 209 -33.75 8.52 9.47
N PRO A 210 -33.71 8.16 8.17
CA PRO A 210 -32.61 7.45 7.50
C PRO A 210 -31.31 8.28 7.54
N LEU A 211 -30.19 7.70 7.11
CA LEU A 211 -28.97 8.47 6.91
C LEU A 211 -29.14 9.42 5.72
N THR A 212 -28.47 10.57 5.73
CA THR A 212 -28.53 11.53 4.60
C THR A 212 -27.58 11.18 3.45
N VAL A 213 -26.73 10.18 3.62
CA VAL A 213 -25.74 9.74 2.64
C VAL A 213 -26.18 8.37 2.13
N PRO A 214 -26.26 8.15 0.81
CA PRO A 214 -26.64 6.87 0.23
C PRO A 214 -25.61 5.79 0.53
N ARG A 215 -25.98 4.53 0.30
CA ARG A 215 -25.07 3.37 0.42
C ARG A 215 -23.76 3.63 -0.32
N SER A 216 -22.64 3.30 0.30
CA SER A 216 -21.31 3.57 -0.26
C SER A 216 -20.87 2.51 -1.28
N PRO A 217 -19.84 2.76 -2.11
CA PRO A 217 -19.43 1.83 -3.17
C PRO A 217 -19.00 0.44 -2.69
N GLN A 218 -18.40 0.34 -1.49
CA GLN A 218 -18.06 -0.94 -0.87
C GLN A 218 -19.16 -1.44 0.09
N GLY A 219 -20.36 -0.85 0.02
CA GLY A 219 -21.48 -1.11 0.91
C GLY A 219 -21.32 -0.44 2.29
N ARG A 220 -20.23 -0.74 2.99
CA ARG A 220 -19.89 -0.17 4.30
C ARG A 220 -18.35 -0.05 4.45
N PRO A 221 -17.86 0.97 5.17
CA PRO A 221 -16.46 1.07 5.55
C PRO A 221 -15.94 -0.18 6.29
N VAL A 222 -14.71 -0.59 5.99
CA VAL A 222 -14.03 -1.71 6.65
C VAL A 222 -13.87 -1.43 8.14
N LEU A 223 -14.17 -2.41 8.99
CA LEU A 223 -14.09 -2.28 10.44
C LEU A 223 -12.75 -2.80 10.98
N ILE A 224 -11.96 -1.89 11.55
CA ILE A 224 -10.71 -2.20 12.23
C ILE A 224 -10.97 -2.27 13.75
N GLN A 225 -10.31 -3.21 14.43
CA GLN A 225 -10.37 -3.36 15.88
C GLN A 225 -9.00 -3.65 16.49
N ALA A 226 -8.84 -3.32 17.78
CA ALA A 226 -7.60 -3.50 18.54
C ALA A 226 -7.81 -3.97 19.99
N GLY A 227 -9.01 -4.50 20.31
CA GLY A 227 -9.36 -4.95 21.66
C GLY A 227 -8.55 -6.16 22.12
N GLY A 228 -7.74 -6.00 23.18
CA GLY A 228 -6.91 -7.07 23.75
C GLY A 228 -7.48 -7.81 24.97
N SER A 229 -8.49 -7.26 25.66
CA SER A 229 -9.15 -7.91 26.80
C SER A 229 -10.10 -9.02 26.34
N GLU A 230 -10.58 -9.89 27.23
CA GLU A 230 -11.57 -10.94 26.87
C GLU A 230 -12.80 -10.35 26.16
N ARG A 231 -13.38 -9.30 26.73
CA ARG A 231 -14.51 -8.58 26.13
C ARG A 231 -14.11 -7.91 24.81
N GLY A 232 -12.90 -7.35 24.73
CA GLY A 232 -12.37 -6.73 23.52
C GLY A 232 -12.15 -7.73 22.38
N LYS A 233 -11.67 -8.93 22.68
CA LYS A 233 -11.50 -10.03 21.72
C LYS A 233 -12.84 -10.56 21.23
N ASP A 234 -13.83 -10.70 22.11
CA ASP A 234 -15.19 -11.07 21.69
C ASP A 234 -15.82 -9.97 20.82
N PHE A 235 -15.61 -8.69 21.16
CA PHE A 235 -16.05 -7.57 20.33
C PHE A 235 -15.37 -7.54 18.96
N ALA A 236 -14.05 -7.77 18.93
CA ALA A 236 -13.26 -7.88 17.71
C ALA A 236 -13.69 -9.06 16.84
N ALA A 237 -13.98 -10.22 17.44
CA ALA A 237 -14.52 -11.37 16.72
C ALA A 237 -15.90 -11.08 16.14
N GLN A 238 -16.75 -10.33 16.86
CA GLN A 238 -18.08 -9.95 16.38
C GLN A 238 -18.03 -8.96 15.22
N TRP A 239 -17.18 -7.92 15.28
CA TRP A 239 -17.26 -6.77 14.36
C TRP A 239 -16.01 -6.56 13.49
N GLY A 240 -14.83 -6.98 13.93
CA GLY A 240 -13.57 -6.65 13.27
C GLY A 240 -13.32 -7.45 12.00
N GLU A 241 -13.01 -6.75 10.91
CA GLU A 241 -12.54 -7.30 9.64
C GLU A 241 -11.01 -7.23 9.53
N VAL A 242 -10.42 -6.22 10.16
CA VAL A 242 -8.96 -6.09 10.33
C VAL A 242 -8.65 -5.89 11.80
N ILE A 243 -7.71 -6.67 12.33
CA ILE A 243 -7.30 -6.62 13.72
C ILE A 243 -5.88 -6.12 13.79
N PHE A 244 -5.71 -4.98 14.43
CA PHE A 244 -4.42 -4.44 14.81
C PHE A 244 -4.07 -4.94 16.20
N GLU A 245 -2.86 -5.49 16.35
CA GLU A 245 -2.38 -5.95 17.65
C GLU A 245 -0.89 -5.63 17.84
N ILE A 246 -0.51 -5.53 19.12
CA ILE A 246 0.89 -5.49 19.54
C ILE A 246 1.11 -6.64 20.52
N LYS A 247 1.84 -7.66 20.08
CA LYS A 247 2.42 -8.75 20.87
C LYS A 247 3.93 -8.74 20.68
N HIS A 248 4.64 -9.04 21.77
CA HIS A 248 6.09 -8.85 21.81
C HIS A 248 6.86 -10.05 21.26
N THR A 249 6.25 -11.24 21.32
CA THR A 249 6.90 -12.50 20.91
C THR A 249 6.06 -13.27 19.89
N PRO A 250 6.69 -14.07 19.01
CA PRO A 250 5.96 -14.93 18.07
C PRO A 250 4.96 -15.87 18.74
N ALA A 251 5.30 -16.41 19.92
CA ALA A 251 4.41 -17.28 20.68
C ALA A 251 3.13 -16.56 21.15
N GLN A 252 3.25 -15.30 21.59
CA GLN A 252 2.10 -14.48 21.95
C GLN A 252 1.26 -14.10 20.73
N MET A 253 1.89 -13.77 19.59
CA MET A 253 1.18 -13.51 18.32
C MET A 253 0.35 -14.73 17.91
N LYS A 254 0.96 -15.92 17.92
CA LYS A 254 0.28 -17.18 17.58
C LYS A 254 -0.89 -17.48 18.52
N ALA A 255 -0.69 -17.34 19.83
CA ALA A 255 -1.74 -17.57 20.81
C ALA A 255 -2.92 -16.62 20.61
N PHE A 256 -2.66 -15.33 20.34
CA PHE A 256 -3.69 -14.35 20.03
C PHE A 256 -4.42 -14.66 18.72
N TYR A 257 -3.66 -15.02 17.66
CA TYR A 257 -4.21 -15.40 16.36
C TYR A 257 -5.20 -16.55 16.49
N GLN A 258 -4.77 -17.65 17.14
CA GLN A 258 -5.60 -18.85 17.33
C GLN A 258 -6.84 -18.57 18.19
N ASP A 259 -6.67 -17.86 19.31
CA ASP A 259 -7.78 -17.52 20.20
C ASP A 259 -8.82 -16.65 19.48
N LEU A 260 -8.39 -15.58 18.80
CA LEU A 260 -9.32 -14.69 18.13
C LEU A 260 -10.04 -15.39 16.97
N LYS A 261 -9.31 -16.13 16.12
CA LYS A 261 -9.91 -16.91 15.02
C LYS A 261 -10.94 -17.92 15.53
N SER A 262 -10.70 -18.56 16.68
CA SER A 262 -11.64 -19.52 17.28
C SER A 262 -12.95 -18.88 17.77
N ARG A 263 -12.95 -17.57 18.07
CA ARG A 263 -14.13 -16.86 18.58
C ARG A 263 -15.12 -16.48 17.49
N LEU A 264 -14.68 -16.33 16.24
CA LEU A 264 -15.53 -15.86 15.14
C LEU A 264 -16.75 -16.76 14.92
N GLY A 265 -16.59 -18.08 15.09
CA GLY A 265 -17.70 -19.04 14.94
C GLY A 265 -18.87 -18.77 15.90
N LYS A 266 -18.63 -18.19 17.09
CA LYS A 266 -19.69 -17.80 18.04
C LYS A 266 -20.63 -16.74 17.46
N PHE A 267 -20.16 -15.97 16.49
CA PHE A 267 -20.90 -14.90 15.82
C PHE A 267 -21.30 -15.26 14.39
N GLY A 268 -21.15 -16.52 14.00
CA GLY A 268 -21.50 -17.01 12.65
C GLY A 268 -20.59 -16.48 11.54
N ARG A 269 -19.38 -16.00 11.86
CA ARG A 269 -18.43 -15.45 10.90
C ARG A 269 -17.37 -16.47 10.49
N ASN A 270 -16.91 -16.40 9.24
CA ASN A 270 -15.80 -17.21 8.76
C ASN A 270 -14.46 -16.65 9.29
N PRO A 271 -13.58 -17.46 9.91
CA PRO A 271 -12.24 -17.02 10.33
C PRO A 271 -11.42 -16.27 9.27
N ASP A 272 -11.65 -16.55 7.98
CA ASP A 272 -10.97 -15.89 6.87
C ASP A 272 -11.44 -14.45 6.59
N GLU A 273 -12.61 -14.05 7.10
CA GLU A 273 -13.16 -12.68 6.99
C GLU A 273 -12.50 -11.68 7.94
N CYS A 274 -11.61 -12.14 8.82
CA CYS A 274 -10.93 -11.29 9.81
C CYS A 274 -9.42 -11.42 9.65
N LYS A 275 -8.75 -10.36 9.20
CA LYS A 275 -7.29 -10.34 9.00
C LYS A 275 -6.59 -9.84 10.25
N ILE A 276 -5.66 -10.62 10.80
CA ILE A 276 -4.93 -10.26 12.03
C ILE A 276 -3.51 -9.79 11.66
N LEU A 277 -3.21 -8.53 11.95
CA LEU A 277 -2.01 -7.83 11.53
C LEU A 277 -1.24 -7.29 12.76
N PRO A 278 -0.19 -7.99 13.24
CA PRO A 278 0.72 -7.47 14.25
C PRO A 278 1.46 -6.24 13.74
N ALA A 279 1.70 -5.29 14.65
CA ALA A 279 2.57 -4.15 14.40
C ALA A 279 4.05 -4.54 14.48
N ILE A 280 4.87 -4.02 13.56
CA ILE A 280 6.33 -4.11 13.59
C ILE A 280 6.98 -2.79 13.18
N THR A 281 8.16 -2.51 13.71
CA THR A 281 8.99 -1.37 13.31
C THR A 281 10.25 -1.89 12.60
N PRO A 282 10.41 -1.66 11.29
CA PRO A 282 11.57 -2.13 10.57
C PRO A 282 12.76 -1.17 10.72
N PHE A 283 13.96 -1.72 10.90
CA PHE A 283 15.24 -1.03 10.78
C PHE A 283 16.02 -1.68 9.65
N ILE A 284 16.05 -1.01 8.51
CA ILE A 284 16.55 -1.55 7.25
C ILE A 284 17.94 -1.00 6.98
N GLY A 285 18.92 -1.86 6.73
CA GLY A 285 20.26 -1.45 6.34
C GLY A 285 20.78 -2.29 5.18
N GLU A 286 21.71 -1.74 4.41
CA GLU A 286 22.42 -2.44 3.34
C GLU A 286 23.23 -3.64 3.89
N THR A 287 23.57 -3.57 5.18
CA THR A 287 24.09 -4.68 5.96
C THR A 287 23.38 -4.74 7.32
N GLU A 288 23.45 -5.90 7.97
CA GLU A 288 22.93 -6.06 9.34
C GLU A 288 23.59 -5.08 10.33
N ALA A 289 24.87 -4.78 10.15
CA ALA A 289 25.59 -3.81 10.99
C ALA A 289 24.98 -2.40 10.86
N ILE A 290 24.73 -1.94 9.63
CA ILE A 290 24.07 -0.64 9.38
C ILE A 290 22.66 -0.63 9.95
N ALA A 291 21.90 -1.73 9.79
CA ALA A 291 20.56 -1.84 10.37
C ALA A 291 20.57 -1.71 11.90
N LYS A 292 21.54 -2.35 12.57
CA LYS A 292 21.76 -2.24 14.01
C LYS A 292 22.22 -0.85 14.44
N GLU A 293 23.05 -0.18 13.65
CA GLU A 293 23.46 1.21 13.90
C GLU A 293 22.26 2.17 13.81
N LYS A 294 21.41 2.01 12.79
CA LYS A 294 20.14 2.76 12.68
C LYS A 294 19.24 2.53 13.91
N GLN A 295 19.12 1.27 14.35
CA GLN A 295 18.36 0.94 15.56
C GLN A 295 18.99 1.57 16.81
N ALA A 296 20.31 1.51 16.96
CA ALA A 296 21.02 2.09 18.09
C ALA A 296 20.83 3.62 18.16
N LEU A 297 20.95 4.30 17.02
CA LEU A 297 20.67 5.74 16.90
C LEU A 297 19.24 6.06 17.34
N HIS A 298 18.25 5.34 16.83
CA HIS A 298 16.85 5.51 17.24
C HIS A 298 16.67 5.37 18.75
N ASN A 299 17.27 4.34 19.34
CA ASN A 299 17.19 4.08 20.78
C ASN A 299 17.90 5.14 21.63
N GLU A 300 18.98 5.75 21.12
CA GLU A 300 19.71 6.84 21.78
C GLU A 300 18.90 8.15 21.78
N LEU A 301 18.08 8.38 20.76
CA LEU A 301 17.22 9.56 20.66
C LEU A 301 16.03 9.56 21.64
N ILE A 302 15.83 8.52 22.43
CA ILE A 302 14.73 8.44 23.39
C ILE A 302 15.07 9.17 24.69
N HIS A 303 14.24 10.13 25.06
CA HIS A 303 14.24 10.70 26.41
C HIS A 303 13.42 9.78 27.34
N PRO A 304 14.03 9.13 28.35
CA PRO A 304 13.34 8.09 29.13
C PRO A 304 12.05 8.56 29.81
N GLU A 305 12.06 9.77 30.38
CA GLU A 305 10.88 10.33 31.07
C GLU A 305 9.68 10.54 30.12
N VAL A 306 9.92 10.77 28.83
CA VAL A 306 8.85 10.92 27.83
C VAL A 306 8.12 9.60 27.61
N GLY A 307 8.83 8.48 27.65
CA GLY A 307 8.19 7.18 27.56
C GLY A 307 7.33 6.87 28.78
N ILE A 308 7.76 7.28 29.99
CA ILE A 308 6.95 7.15 31.22
C ILE A 308 5.72 8.08 31.18
N PHE A 309 5.89 9.29 30.63
CA PHE A 309 4.78 10.21 30.39
C PHE A 309 3.72 9.57 29.50
N THR A 310 4.13 8.99 28.37
CA THR A 310 3.21 8.32 27.43
C THR A 310 2.62 7.03 28.04
N LEU A 311 3.39 6.27 28.81
CA LEU A 311 2.89 5.12 29.57
C LEU A 311 1.80 5.55 30.56
N SER A 312 2.02 6.64 31.29
CA SER A 312 1.04 7.20 32.24
C SER A 312 -0.26 7.57 31.54
N SER A 313 -0.18 8.20 30.36
CA SER A 313 -1.33 8.51 29.53
C SER A 313 -2.09 7.25 29.08
N HIS A 314 -1.39 6.25 28.53
CA HIS A 314 -2.03 5.03 28.02
C HIS A 314 -2.68 4.17 29.12
N MET A 315 -2.20 4.25 30.36
CA MET A 315 -2.74 3.52 31.51
C MET A 315 -3.76 4.33 32.33
N ASP A 316 -3.94 5.61 32.02
CA ASP A 316 -4.69 6.57 32.84
C ASP A 316 -4.21 6.57 34.31
N TYR A 317 -2.92 6.32 34.52
CA TYR A 317 -2.29 6.16 35.84
C TYR A 317 -1.04 7.02 35.93
N ASP A 318 -0.88 7.75 37.04
CA ASP A 318 0.27 8.63 37.23
C ASP A 318 1.48 7.84 37.73
N PHE A 319 2.45 7.57 36.85
CA PHE A 319 3.70 6.90 37.26
C PHE A 319 4.73 7.82 37.91
N SER A 320 4.50 9.14 37.98
CA SER A 320 5.46 10.05 38.65
C SER A 320 5.52 9.85 40.17
N GLN A 321 4.54 9.14 40.74
CA GLN A 321 4.48 8.82 42.16
C GLN A 321 5.32 7.59 42.55
N HIS A 322 5.90 6.89 41.57
CA HIS A 322 6.71 5.69 41.79
C HIS A 322 8.20 5.99 41.66
N ASP A 323 9.02 5.17 42.34
CA ASP A 323 10.46 5.21 42.19
C ASP A 323 10.86 4.71 40.79
N LEU A 324 11.64 5.54 40.08
CA LEU A 324 12.09 5.26 38.73
C LEU A 324 13.06 4.09 38.67
N ASP A 325 13.80 3.85 39.75
CA ASP A 325 14.85 2.83 39.82
C ASP A 325 14.35 1.54 40.51
N ALA A 326 13.03 1.39 40.64
CA ALA A 326 12.37 0.17 41.11
C ALA A 326 11.61 -0.53 39.97
N PRO A 327 11.37 -1.86 40.07
CA PRO A 327 10.48 -2.58 39.16
C PRO A 327 9.04 -2.05 39.17
N ILE A 328 8.26 -2.31 38.12
CA ILE A 328 6.85 -1.90 38.05
C ILE A 328 6.03 -2.61 39.13
N ALA A 329 5.33 -1.82 39.95
CA ALA A 329 4.45 -2.32 41.01
C ALA A 329 3.20 -3.04 40.48
N ASP A 330 2.66 -3.95 41.29
CA ASP A 330 1.37 -4.61 41.01
C ASP A 330 0.21 -3.65 41.33
N ILE A 331 -0.27 -2.94 40.31
CA ILE A 331 -1.33 -1.95 40.43
C ILE A 331 -2.45 -2.22 39.43
N THR A 332 -3.65 -1.77 39.77
CA THR A 332 -4.77 -1.77 38.82
C THR A 332 -4.76 -0.48 38.01
N VAL A 333 -4.90 -0.60 36.69
CA VAL A 333 -4.94 0.54 35.76
C VAL A 333 -6.25 0.56 34.98
N ASN A 334 -6.78 1.75 34.72
CA ASN A 334 -8.04 1.93 33.98
C ASN A 334 -7.85 1.87 32.46
N GLY A 335 -6.64 2.23 32.00
CA GLY A 335 -6.29 2.31 30.58
C GLY A 335 -6.04 0.97 29.90
N THR A 336 -4.99 0.89 29.10
CA THR A 336 -4.73 -0.25 28.22
C THR A 336 -4.11 -1.44 28.96
N GLN A 337 -4.96 -2.23 29.63
CA GLN A 337 -4.57 -3.36 30.49
C GLN A 337 -3.59 -4.34 29.82
N GLY A 338 -3.80 -4.68 28.54
CA GLY A 338 -2.92 -5.62 27.84
C GLY A 338 -1.48 -5.12 27.68
N ILE A 339 -1.29 -3.83 27.43
CA ILE A 339 0.04 -3.22 27.31
C ILE A 339 0.67 -3.06 28.70
N PHE A 340 -0.10 -2.70 29.73
CA PHE A 340 0.40 -2.66 31.11
C PHE A 340 0.94 -4.01 31.56
N GLN A 341 0.17 -5.08 31.32
CA GLN A 341 0.56 -6.42 31.69
C GLN A 341 1.87 -6.85 31.00
N ALA A 342 2.02 -6.54 29.70
CA ALA A 342 3.26 -6.80 28.97
C ALA A 342 4.46 -6.00 29.54
N ALA A 343 4.26 -4.71 29.84
CA ALA A 343 5.30 -3.87 30.44
C ALA A 343 5.74 -4.39 31.83
N ARG A 344 4.78 -4.84 32.64
CA ARG A 344 5.02 -5.41 33.95
C ARG A 344 5.73 -6.76 33.86
N GLU A 345 5.25 -7.66 33.01
CA GLU A 345 5.88 -8.97 32.79
C GLU A 345 7.34 -8.81 32.39
N LEU A 346 7.63 -7.90 31.45
CA LEU A 346 8.98 -7.58 31.02
C LEU A 346 9.83 -7.01 32.17
N SER A 347 9.28 -6.09 32.96
CA SER A 347 9.95 -5.55 34.16
C SER A 347 10.32 -6.65 35.16
N GLN A 348 9.43 -7.62 35.36
CA GLN A 348 9.63 -8.70 36.32
C GLN A 348 10.58 -9.80 35.80
N SER A 349 10.44 -10.20 34.54
CA SER A 349 11.23 -11.30 33.97
C SER A 349 12.69 -10.91 33.75
N GLU A 350 12.95 -9.64 33.42
CA GLU A 350 14.30 -9.14 33.11
C GLU A 350 14.89 -8.25 34.23
N GLY A 351 14.13 -8.01 35.31
CA GLY A 351 14.57 -7.15 36.41
C GLY A 351 14.73 -5.68 36.02
N LEU A 352 13.96 -5.21 35.04
CA LEU A 352 14.02 -3.84 34.53
C LEU A 352 13.29 -2.87 35.44
N THR A 353 13.86 -1.68 35.61
CA THR A 353 13.28 -0.59 36.38
C THR A 353 12.18 0.14 35.61
N LEU A 354 11.36 0.96 36.28
CA LEU A 354 10.38 1.84 35.62
C LEU A 354 11.06 2.78 34.61
N ARG A 355 12.30 3.22 34.88
CA ARG A 355 13.11 4.02 33.95
C ARG A 355 13.45 3.25 32.68
N ASP A 356 13.85 1.99 32.80
CA ASP A 356 14.17 1.12 31.67
C ASP A 356 12.93 0.85 30.83
N ILE A 357 11.80 0.53 31.47
CA ILE A 357 10.52 0.38 30.78
C ILE A 357 10.11 1.69 30.11
N GLY A 358 10.29 2.84 30.77
CA GLY A 358 10.09 4.15 30.16
C GLY A 358 10.89 4.31 28.87
N LYS A 359 12.17 3.94 28.86
CA LYS A 359 12.99 3.99 27.65
C LYS A 359 12.47 3.05 26.55
N LEU A 360 12.14 1.80 26.87
CA LEU A 360 11.59 0.82 25.91
C LEU A 360 10.23 1.26 25.36
N TYR A 361 9.37 1.79 26.22
CA TYR A 361 8.08 2.35 25.82
C TYR A 361 8.25 3.56 24.92
N GLY A 362 9.27 4.37 25.18
CA GLY A 362 9.64 5.52 24.37
C GLY A 362 10.07 5.15 22.94
N GLN A 363 10.68 3.98 22.74
CA GLN A 363 11.18 3.48 21.46
C GLN A 363 10.06 3.11 20.47
N GLY A 364 8.84 2.82 20.94
CA GLY A 364 7.78 2.37 20.06
C GLY A 364 6.59 1.70 20.76
N VAL A 365 6.27 2.03 22.01
CA VAL A 365 5.14 1.42 22.75
C VAL A 365 5.25 -0.12 22.80
N LEU A 366 6.47 -0.62 22.99
CA LEU A 366 6.80 -2.06 22.99
C LEU A 366 6.53 -2.80 21.68
N THR A 367 6.39 -2.08 20.56
CA THR A 367 6.28 -2.67 19.22
C THR A 367 7.57 -3.41 18.86
N PRO A 368 7.50 -4.69 18.42
CA PRO A 368 8.68 -5.44 18.00
C PRO A 368 9.50 -4.72 16.93
N HIS A 369 10.81 -4.66 17.14
CA HIS A 369 11.76 -4.21 16.15
C HIS A 369 12.18 -5.38 15.25
N ILE A 370 12.11 -5.19 13.94
CA ILE A 370 12.62 -6.13 12.95
C ILE A 370 13.83 -5.48 12.29
N VAL A 371 15.02 -6.03 12.52
CA VAL A 371 16.29 -5.41 12.16
C VAL A 371 17.04 -6.30 11.17
N GLY A 372 17.54 -5.71 10.09
CA GLY A 372 18.41 -6.43 9.17
C GLY A 372 18.47 -5.84 7.77
N THR A 373 19.01 -6.62 6.85
CA THR A 373 18.92 -6.37 5.41
C THR A 373 17.51 -6.63 4.89
N PRO A 374 17.14 -6.15 3.70
CA PRO A 374 15.82 -6.43 3.11
C PRO A 374 15.47 -7.92 3.08
N GLU A 375 16.45 -8.79 2.81
CA GLU A 375 16.31 -10.25 2.82
C GLU A 375 16.04 -10.77 4.22
N GLN A 376 16.81 -10.33 5.21
CA GLN A 376 16.65 -10.75 6.61
C GLN A 376 15.30 -10.30 7.18
N ILE A 377 14.82 -9.12 6.80
CA ILE A 377 13.49 -8.63 7.18
C ILE A 377 12.43 -9.50 6.51
N ALA A 378 12.54 -9.76 5.21
CA ALA A 378 11.61 -10.63 4.50
C ALA A 378 11.60 -12.06 5.07
N ASP A 379 12.75 -12.61 5.49
CA ASP A 379 12.86 -13.91 6.19
C ASP A 379 12.06 -13.92 7.49
N GLN A 380 12.19 -12.87 8.31
CA GLN A 380 11.49 -12.75 9.58
C GLN A 380 9.97 -12.61 9.39
N LEU A 381 9.54 -11.78 8.42
CA LEU A 381 8.11 -11.62 8.09
C LEU A 381 7.52 -12.92 7.53
N GLU A 382 8.25 -13.60 6.65
CA GLU A 382 7.86 -14.90 6.08
C GLU A 382 7.70 -15.98 7.16
N ALA A 383 8.64 -16.06 8.11
CA ALA A 383 8.59 -17.03 9.18
C ALA A 383 7.34 -16.87 10.06
N LEU A 384 7.01 -15.63 10.45
CA LEU A 384 5.81 -15.31 11.21
C LEU A 384 4.53 -15.66 10.42
N PHE A 385 4.47 -15.21 9.17
CA PHE A 385 3.30 -15.44 8.32
C PHE A 385 3.03 -16.93 8.03
N LYS A 386 4.08 -17.72 7.79
CA LYS A 386 3.97 -19.17 7.53
C LYS A 386 3.63 -19.99 8.78
N ASP A 387 3.96 -19.52 9.97
CA ASP A 387 3.62 -20.20 11.23
C ASP A 387 2.20 -19.87 11.72
N GLU A 388 1.39 -19.23 10.87
CA GLU A 388 0.02 -18.80 11.16
C GLU A 388 -0.04 -17.91 12.41
N THR A 389 0.95 -17.02 12.58
CA THR A 389 0.90 -16.00 13.63
C THR A 389 0.15 -14.75 13.18
N CYS A 390 0.00 -14.56 11.87
CA CYS A 390 -0.65 -13.39 11.29
C CYS A 390 -1.15 -13.61 9.86
N ASP A 391 -1.91 -12.64 9.35
CA ASP A 391 -2.35 -12.53 7.95
C ASP A 391 -1.57 -11.46 7.17
N GLY A 392 -0.57 -10.83 7.79
CA GLY A 392 0.15 -9.68 7.28
C GLY A 392 0.71 -8.82 8.42
N PHE A 393 1.04 -7.56 8.14
CA PHE A 393 1.71 -6.68 9.10
C PHE A 393 1.23 -5.24 9.03
N VAL A 394 1.23 -4.60 10.20
CA VAL A 394 1.12 -3.15 10.32
C VAL A 394 2.54 -2.57 10.49
N ILE A 395 3.00 -1.79 9.52
CA ILE A 395 4.34 -1.22 9.49
C ILE A 395 4.32 0.14 10.18
N SER A 396 4.99 0.24 11.33
CA SER A 396 5.20 1.51 12.03
C SER A 396 6.57 2.10 11.64
N PRO A 397 6.64 3.41 11.35
CA PRO A 397 7.90 4.04 10.96
C PRO A 397 8.83 4.25 12.17
N ALA A 398 10.14 4.10 11.94
CA ALA A 398 11.18 4.56 12.87
C ALA A 398 11.45 6.06 12.71
N TYR A 399 11.28 6.57 11.49
CA TYR A 399 11.39 7.98 11.11
C TYR A 399 10.53 8.27 9.87
N LEU A 400 10.14 9.53 9.63
CA LEU A 400 9.15 9.88 8.60
C LEU A 400 9.67 10.86 7.54
N PRO A 401 9.28 10.72 6.26
CA PRO A 401 8.56 9.58 5.67
C PRO A 401 9.48 8.39 5.34
N GLY A 402 10.81 8.55 5.48
CA GLY A 402 11.78 7.68 4.85
C GLY A 402 11.73 6.19 5.24
N THR A 403 11.24 5.82 6.44
CA THR A 403 11.04 4.38 6.74
C THR A 403 10.09 3.71 5.75
N PHE A 404 9.02 4.40 5.32
CA PHE A 404 8.11 3.83 4.33
C PHE A 404 8.76 3.74 2.95
N THR A 405 9.52 4.77 2.55
CA THR A 405 10.26 4.76 1.28
C THR A 405 11.25 3.60 1.25
N GLU A 406 12.08 3.44 2.29
CA GLU A 406 13.04 2.33 2.39
C GLU A 406 12.34 0.97 2.32
N PHE A 407 11.25 0.78 3.07
CA PHE A 407 10.51 -0.49 3.09
C PHE A 407 9.91 -0.81 1.72
N VAL A 408 9.29 0.18 1.08
CA VAL A 408 8.69 0.04 -0.26
C VAL A 408 9.75 -0.21 -1.33
N ASP A 409 10.91 0.42 -1.24
CA ASP A 409 11.96 0.31 -2.26
C ASP A 409 12.77 -0.97 -2.13
N THR A 410 12.86 -1.54 -0.92
CA THR A 410 13.80 -2.63 -0.65
C THR A 410 13.14 -3.90 -0.14
N VAL A 411 12.17 -3.84 0.77
CA VAL A 411 11.55 -5.04 1.38
C VAL A 411 10.37 -5.54 0.56
N VAL A 412 9.52 -4.65 0.04
CA VAL A 412 8.37 -5.04 -0.81
C VAL A 412 8.81 -5.87 -2.03
N PRO A 413 9.86 -5.50 -2.78
CA PRO A 413 10.37 -6.34 -3.87
C PRO A 413 10.78 -7.74 -3.41
N GLU A 414 11.31 -7.89 -2.19
CA GLU A 414 11.71 -9.19 -1.64
C GLU A 414 10.54 -10.07 -1.26
N LEU A 415 9.48 -9.47 -0.70
CA LEU A 415 8.24 -10.18 -0.44
C LEU A 415 7.54 -10.60 -1.74
N GLN A 416 7.55 -9.73 -2.76
CA GLN A 416 7.01 -10.02 -4.09
C GLN A 416 7.76 -11.17 -4.75
N ARG A 417 9.09 -11.08 -4.76
CA ARG A 417 9.99 -12.13 -5.25
C ARG A 417 9.67 -13.48 -4.62
N ARG A 418 9.37 -13.54 -3.33
CA ARG A 418 9.01 -14.79 -2.63
C ARG A 418 7.58 -15.27 -2.90
N GLY A 419 6.79 -14.55 -3.69
CA GLY A 419 5.38 -14.81 -3.92
C GLY A 419 4.49 -14.59 -2.69
N LEU A 420 5.00 -13.89 -1.68
CA LEU A 420 4.31 -13.56 -0.43
C LEU A 420 3.48 -12.28 -0.56
N PHE A 421 3.71 -11.50 -1.61
CA PHE A 421 3.05 -10.22 -1.83
C PHE A 421 2.73 -10.00 -3.31
N ARG A 422 1.74 -9.14 -3.59
CA ARG A 422 1.18 -8.94 -4.94
C ARG A 422 2.12 -8.16 -5.88
N GLU A 423 2.21 -8.59 -7.15
CA GLU A 423 3.02 -7.99 -8.23
C GLU A 423 2.18 -7.27 -9.31
N GLY A 424 2.82 -6.60 -10.28
CA GLY A 424 2.20 -6.15 -11.55
C GLY A 424 3.15 -6.14 -12.78
N GLY A 425 2.72 -6.66 -13.95
CA GLY A 425 3.48 -6.68 -15.23
C GLY A 425 3.28 -7.94 -16.11
N ASN A 426 3.91 -8.03 -17.30
CA ASN A 426 3.83 -9.22 -18.19
C ASN A 426 4.76 -10.35 -17.78
N ILE A 427 6.01 -10.00 -17.51
CA ILE A 427 7.03 -10.95 -17.06
C ILE A 427 6.51 -11.74 -15.84
N PRO A 428 5.89 -11.09 -14.83
CA PRO A 428 5.16 -11.79 -13.76
C PRO A 428 4.17 -12.85 -14.25
N ALA A 429 3.27 -12.50 -15.18
CA ALA A 429 2.24 -13.41 -15.66
C ALA A 429 2.83 -14.62 -16.44
N ILE A 430 3.79 -14.36 -17.33
CA ILE A 430 4.47 -15.40 -18.11
C ILE A 430 5.29 -16.30 -17.18
N TRP A 431 6.00 -15.72 -16.21
CA TRP A 431 6.77 -16.48 -15.24
C TRP A 431 5.89 -17.33 -14.34
N ALA A 432 4.77 -16.78 -13.83
CA ALA A 432 3.81 -17.52 -13.03
C ALA A 432 3.28 -18.74 -13.81
N LYS A 433 2.93 -18.57 -15.09
CA LYS A 433 2.51 -19.69 -15.93
C LYS A 433 3.63 -20.71 -16.16
N SER A 434 4.86 -20.24 -16.43
CA SER A 434 6.02 -21.11 -16.66
C SER A 434 6.45 -21.93 -15.42
N THR A 435 6.09 -21.48 -14.22
CA THR A 435 6.37 -22.17 -12.95
C THR A 435 5.21 -23.05 -12.48
N GLY A 436 4.21 -23.24 -13.33
CA GLY A 436 3.07 -24.14 -13.08
C GLY A 436 1.91 -23.52 -12.31
N LYS A 437 1.83 -22.18 -12.16
CA LYS A 437 0.62 -21.54 -11.63
C LYS A 437 -0.52 -21.66 -12.64
N ASP A 438 -1.71 -22.01 -12.14
CA ASP A 438 -2.88 -22.22 -12.98
C ASP A 438 -3.63 -20.91 -13.26
N THR A 439 -3.09 -20.13 -14.19
CA THR A 439 -3.68 -18.87 -14.66
C THR A 439 -4.21 -19.01 -16.08
N ARG A 440 -5.04 -18.05 -16.51
CA ARG A 440 -5.55 -17.89 -17.87
C ARG A 440 -5.41 -16.44 -18.32
N VAL A 441 -5.07 -16.23 -19.59
CA VAL A 441 -5.14 -14.92 -20.26
C VAL A 441 -6.54 -14.74 -20.81
N ILE A 442 -7.22 -13.67 -20.38
CA ILE A 442 -8.59 -13.34 -20.80
C ILE A 442 -8.65 -12.12 -21.71
N GLY A 443 -7.51 -11.46 -21.92
CA GLY A 443 -7.38 -10.31 -22.81
C GLY A 443 -5.94 -9.82 -22.86
N LEU A 444 -5.60 -9.09 -23.90
CA LEU A 444 -4.34 -8.35 -24.01
C LEU A 444 -4.65 -6.88 -24.23
N THR A 445 -3.75 -5.98 -23.84
CA THR A 445 -3.80 -4.56 -24.25
C THR A 445 -2.46 -4.18 -24.85
N TRP A 446 -2.46 -3.38 -25.91
CA TRP A 446 -1.22 -2.94 -26.54
C TRP A 446 -1.10 -1.42 -26.49
N VAL A 447 -0.17 -0.94 -25.68
CA VAL A 447 0.23 0.46 -25.65
C VAL A 447 1.66 0.55 -26.18
N ASP A 448 1.81 1.34 -27.24
CA ASP A 448 3.12 1.71 -27.74
C ASP A 448 3.79 2.63 -26.74
N GLU A 449 5.07 2.40 -26.50
CA GLU A 449 5.84 3.05 -25.46
C GLU A 449 7.23 3.37 -26.00
N TYR A 450 7.75 4.54 -25.63
CA TYR A 450 9.11 4.97 -25.90
C TYR A 450 10.10 3.95 -25.38
N GLN A 451 10.99 3.51 -26.25
CA GLN A 451 11.94 2.44 -25.98
C GLN A 451 13.24 2.79 -26.69
N ALA A 452 14.12 3.48 -25.99
CA ALA A 452 15.25 4.13 -26.64
C ALA A 452 16.59 3.57 -26.21
N ILE A 453 17.49 3.50 -27.19
CA ILE A 453 18.92 3.37 -26.97
C ILE A 453 19.51 4.77 -26.89
N LEU A 454 20.10 5.11 -25.77
CA LEU A 454 20.69 6.41 -25.49
C LEU A 454 22.21 6.34 -25.46
N THR A 455 22.85 7.41 -25.89
CA THR A 455 24.30 7.64 -25.75
C THR A 455 24.57 9.09 -25.38
N LEU A 456 25.83 9.41 -25.06
CA LEU A 456 26.24 10.78 -24.72
C LEU A 456 26.04 11.74 -25.90
N PRO A 457 25.76 13.03 -25.65
CA PRO A 457 25.49 14.02 -26.71
C PRO A 457 26.58 14.09 -27.79
N ASN A 458 27.84 13.97 -27.36
CA ASN A 458 29.03 14.07 -28.21
C ASN A 458 29.55 12.71 -28.72
N SER A 459 28.79 11.63 -28.50
CA SER A 459 29.16 10.28 -28.96
C SER A 459 29.15 10.16 -30.49
N GLU A 460 30.07 9.36 -31.04
CA GLU A 460 30.12 9.00 -32.46
C GLU A 460 29.01 8.00 -32.87
N ILE A 461 28.26 7.46 -31.90
CA ILE A 461 27.15 6.53 -32.14
C ILE A 461 25.93 7.34 -32.57
N ASN A 462 25.57 7.28 -33.85
CA ASN A 462 24.47 8.05 -34.42
C ASN A 462 23.31 7.16 -34.92
N GLN A 463 23.58 5.88 -35.17
CA GLN A 463 22.61 4.92 -35.68
C GLN A 463 22.87 3.51 -35.11
N PRO A 464 21.90 2.58 -35.17
CA PRO A 464 22.05 1.20 -34.70
C PRO A 464 23.32 0.47 -35.16
N ALA A 465 23.76 0.68 -36.41
CA ALA A 465 24.96 0.06 -36.95
C ALA A 465 26.26 0.49 -36.22
N ASP A 466 26.27 1.69 -35.63
CA ASP A 466 27.44 2.22 -34.92
C ASP A 466 27.62 1.60 -33.52
N LEU A 467 26.66 0.76 -33.07
CA LEU A 467 26.77 -0.01 -31.83
C LEU A 467 27.78 -1.16 -31.95
N ALA A 468 28.17 -1.55 -33.17
CA ALA A 468 29.18 -2.57 -33.39
C ALA A 468 30.49 -2.27 -32.63
N GLY A 469 30.96 -3.23 -31.84
CA GLY A 469 32.15 -3.13 -31.00
C GLY A 469 31.98 -2.28 -29.73
N ARG A 470 30.80 -1.70 -29.48
CA ARG A 470 30.55 -0.82 -28.33
C ARG A 470 30.12 -1.59 -27.08
N LYS A 471 30.27 -0.95 -25.93
CA LYS A 471 29.86 -1.44 -24.60
C LYS A 471 28.41 -1.06 -24.35
N LEU A 472 27.53 -2.05 -24.22
CA LEU A 472 26.09 -1.84 -23.98
C LEU A 472 25.76 -2.20 -22.53
N GLY A 473 25.19 -1.24 -21.80
CA GLY A 473 24.90 -1.41 -20.39
C GLY A 473 23.64 -2.20 -20.12
N LEU A 474 23.77 -3.36 -19.45
CA LEU A 474 22.64 -4.12 -18.93
C LEU A 474 22.56 -3.97 -17.42
N PRO A 475 21.42 -3.53 -16.85
CA PRO A 475 21.25 -3.61 -15.41
C PRO A 475 21.33 -5.06 -14.97
N ARG A 476 21.90 -5.27 -13.80
CA ARG A 476 21.95 -6.57 -13.13
C ARG A 476 21.53 -6.39 -11.68
N ARG A 477 20.49 -7.14 -11.29
CA ARG A 477 19.96 -7.21 -9.93
C ARG A 477 20.20 -8.60 -9.39
N ILE A 478 21.30 -8.77 -8.65
CA ILE A 478 21.85 -10.09 -8.29
C ILE A 478 20.89 -10.92 -7.44
N GLU A 479 20.00 -10.28 -6.66
CA GLU A 479 19.07 -10.96 -5.75
C GLU A 479 17.67 -11.22 -6.35
N SER A 480 17.37 -10.68 -7.53
CA SER A 480 16.05 -10.82 -8.16
C SER A 480 15.81 -12.25 -8.67
N GLN A 481 14.67 -12.89 -8.33
CA GLN A 481 14.30 -14.19 -8.91
C GLN A 481 14.06 -14.08 -10.42
N ILE A 482 13.58 -12.92 -10.86
CA ILE A 482 13.45 -12.56 -12.26
C ILE A 482 14.00 -11.15 -12.43
N ASP A 483 15.14 -11.03 -13.11
CA ASP A 483 15.72 -9.72 -13.43
C ASP A 483 14.98 -9.09 -14.61
N PHE A 484 13.77 -8.56 -14.34
CA PHE A 484 12.90 -7.99 -15.37
C PHE A 484 13.50 -6.75 -16.03
N SER A 485 14.24 -5.93 -15.27
CA SER A 485 14.93 -4.76 -15.80
C SER A 485 16.01 -5.16 -16.80
N ARG A 486 16.78 -6.21 -16.47
CA ARG A 486 17.74 -6.81 -17.40
C ARG A 486 17.07 -7.38 -18.64
N ALA A 487 16.01 -8.17 -18.46
CA ALA A 487 15.26 -8.75 -19.57
C ALA A 487 14.75 -7.66 -20.53
N MET A 488 14.25 -6.55 -19.97
CA MET A 488 13.79 -5.40 -20.74
C MET A 488 14.90 -4.74 -21.55
N ALA A 489 16.02 -4.42 -20.89
CA ALA A 489 17.17 -3.78 -21.53
C ALA A 489 17.78 -4.67 -22.61
N LEU A 490 18.00 -5.95 -22.29
CA LEU A 490 18.53 -6.93 -23.23
C LEU A 490 17.61 -7.08 -24.44
N ARG A 491 16.29 -7.18 -24.24
CA ARG A 491 15.34 -7.25 -25.36
C ARG A 491 15.41 -6.02 -26.25
N GLY A 492 15.51 -4.83 -25.65
CA GLY A 492 15.68 -3.57 -26.38
C GLY A 492 16.94 -3.56 -27.25
N PHE A 493 18.08 -3.93 -26.66
CA PHE A 493 19.34 -4.00 -27.40
C PHE A 493 19.29 -5.01 -28.53
N LEU A 494 18.86 -6.25 -28.27
CA LEU A 494 18.80 -7.29 -29.30
C LEU A 494 17.89 -6.91 -30.46
N SER A 495 16.75 -6.28 -30.16
CA SER A 495 15.84 -5.79 -31.20
C SER A 495 16.50 -4.70 -32.04
N THR A 496 17.24 -3.78 -31.41
CA THR A 496 17.97 -2.72 -32.11
C THR A 496 19.11 -3.24 -32.96
N LEU A 497 19.89 -4.20 -32.44
CA LEU A 497 21.00 -4.83 -33.16
C LEU A 497 20.52 -5.58 -34.38
N SER A 498 19.42 -6.34 -34.25
CA SER A 498 18.85 -7.09 -35.37
C SER A 498 18.39 -6.20 -36.52
N LEU A 499 17.96 -4.96 -36.26
CA LEU A 499 17.58 -3.99 -37.30
C LEU A 499 18.78 -3.46 -38.10
N ALA A 500 19.99 -3.62 -37.56
CA ALA A 500 21.25 -3.23 -38.19
C ALA A 500 22.04 -4.43 -38.74
N ASP A 501 21.40 -5.60 -38.84
CA ASP A 501 22.05 -6.87 -39.18
C ASP A 501 23.24 -7.23 -38.25
N LEU A 502 23.20 -6.76 -37.00
CA LEU A 502 24.18 -7.07 -35.95
C LEU A 502 23.65 -8.18 -35.02
N LYS A 503 24.59 -8.96 -34.48
CA LYS A 503 24.34 -10.03 -33.51
C LYS A 503 24.75 -9.60 -32.10
N GLU A 504 24.27 -10.33 -31.10
CA GLU A 504 24.67 -10.15 -29.70
C GLU A 504 26.18 -10.28 -29.48
N THR A 505 26.89 -10.99 -30.37
CA THR A 505 28.35 -11.18 -30.35
C THR A 505 29.13 -9.99 -30.90
N ASP A 506 28.46 -9.09 -31.63
CA ASP A 506 29.10 -7.95 -32.28
C ASP A 506 29.25 -6.75 -31.32
N VAL A 507 28.78 -6.89 -30.09
CA VAL A 507 28.82 -5.86 -29.04
C VAL A 507 29.30 -6.47 -27.73
N LYS A 508 29.69 -5.61 -26.78
CA LYS A 508 30.07 -6.04 -25.44
C LYS A 508 28.99 -5.65 -24.43
N PHE A 509 28.20 -6.61 -23.97
CA PHE A 509 27.32 -6.34 -22.83
C PHE A 509 28.12 -6.17 -21.55
N VAL A 510 27.85 -5.10 -20.82
CA VAL A 510 28.47 -4.76 -19.54
C VAL A 510 27.38 -4.76 -18.48
N ASP A 511 27.54 -5.61 -17.47
CA ASP A 511 26.63 -5.63 -16.34
C ASP A 511 26.85 -4.37 -15.49
N ILE A 512 25.78 -3.61 -15.31
CA ILE A 512 25.72 -2.45 -14.43
C ILE A 512 25.07 -2.90 -13.14
N ASN A 513 25.79 -2.74 -12.03
CA ASN A 513 25.24 -3.06 -10.72
C ASN A 513 24.21 -2.00 -10.32
N ALA A 514 22.93 -2.31 -10.53
CA ALA A 514 21.84 -1.39 -10.26
C ALA A 514 21.64 -1.10 -8.76
N GLN A 515 22.30 -1.84 -7.86
CA GLN A 515 22.21 -1.69 -6.40
C GLN A 515 23.34 -0.82 -5.80
N GLN A 516 24.41 -0.48 -6.54
CA GLN A 516 25.63 0.15 -5.97
C GLN A 516 25.87 1.63 -6.32
N THR A 517 24.96 2.30 -7.03
CA THR A 517 25.23 3.69 -7.46
C THR A 517 24.88 4.69 -6.35
N ASP A 518 25.88 5.35 -5.74
CA ASP A 518 25.68 6.45 -4.79
C ASP A 518 25.14 7.69 -5.53
N LEU A 519 23.88 8.03 -5.27
CA LEU A 519 23.15 9.12 -5.92
C LEU A 519 23.69 10.52 -5.59
N ARG A 520 24.61 10.64 -4.63
CA ARG A 520 25.21 11.91 -4.20
C ARG A 520 26.39 12.36 -5.07
N GLU A 521 26.92 11.49 -5.93
CA GLU A 521 28.12 11.77 -6.73
C GLU A 521 27.83 12.45 -8.08
N LEU A 522 26.55 12.62 -8.47
CA LEU A 522 26.16 13.38 -9.65
C LEU A 522 25.98 14.86 -9.27
N GLU A 523 27.06 15.64 -9.38
CA GLU A 523 27.05 17.08 -9.09
C GLU A 523 25.96 17.84 -9.88
N GLY A 524 25.08 18.55 -9.15
CA GLY A 524 24.28 19.64 -9.70
C GLY A 524 22.81 19.36 -10.04
N THR A 525 22.26 18.18 -9.74
CA THR A 525 20.84 17.88 -10.00
C THR A 525 20.00 17.92 -8.72
N THR A 526 19.17 18.96 -8.57
CA THR A 526 18.06 18.98 -7.63
C THR A 526 16.90 18.20 -8.24
N VAL A 527 16.82 16.88 -8.02
CA VAL A 527 15.67 16.09 -8.53
C VAL A 527 15.09 15.17 -7.47
N ARG A 528 13.75 15.26 -7.35
CA ARG A 528 12.87 14.70 -6.31
C ARG A 528 11.96 13.58 -6.87
N ARG A 529 12.35 12.82 -7.89
CA ARG A 529 11.46 11.87 -8.60
C ARG A 529 12.14 10.56 -9.04
N SER A 530 11.53 9.42 -8.70
CA SER A 530 11.64 8.06 -9.28
C SER A 530 13.04 7.54 -9.73
N ASN A 531 13.61 6.59 -8.98
CA ASN A 531 14.94 5.96 -9.14
C ASN A 531 15.16 5.05 -10.40
N PHE A 532 14.33 5.12 -11.45
CA PHE A 532 14.48 4.26 -12.64
C PHE A 532 15.64 4.72 -13.55
N TYR A 533 16.46 3.78 -14.04
CA TYR A 533 17.59 3.97 -14.97
C TYR A 533 18.81 4.76 -14.46
N TYR A 534 18.85 5.18 -13.19
CA TYR A 534 19.94 6.01 -12.66
C TYR A 534 21.32 5.34 -12.70
N ALA A 535 21.39 4.04 -12.37
CA ALA A 535 22.66 3.31 -12.40
C ALA A 535 23.19 3.23 -13.84
N GLU A 536 22.29 3.03 -14.79
CA GLU A 536 22.58 3.00 -16.22
C GLU A 536 23.05 4.35 -16.72
N VAL A 537 22.33 5.42 -16.37
CA VAL A 537 22.72 6.81 -16.67
C VAL A 537 24.09 7.13 -16.09
N ALA A 538 24.35 6.77 -14.84
CA ALA A 538 25.63 7.02 -14.19
C ALA A 538 26.77 6.24 -14.87
N ALA A 539 26.55 4.97 -15.22
CA ALA A 539 27.52 4.17 -15.97
C ALA A 539 27.83 4.77 -17.36
N LEU A 540 26.81 5.32 -18.03
CA LEU A 540 26.98 6.02 -19.30
C LEU A 540 27.79 7.32 -19.13
N LEU A 541 27.46 8.14 -18.13
CA LEU A 541 28.16 9.39 -17.83
C LEU A 541 29.63 9.16 -17.41
N ARG A 542 29.91 8.04 -16.71
CA ARG A 542 31.28 7.63 -16.35
C ARG A 542 32.05 6.98 -17.51
N GLY A 543 31.42 6.74 -18.66
CA GLY A 543 32.05 6.07 -19.81
C GLY A 543 32.34 4.58 -19.57
N GLU A 544 31.69 3.97 -18.58
CA GLU A 544 31.76 2.53 -18.33
C GLU A 544 31.08 1.75 -19.46
N VAL A 545 30.03 2.35 -20.01
CA VAL A 545 29.26 1.88 -21.16
C VAL A 545 29.11 3.00 -22.18
N ASP A 546 28.93 2.64 -23.45
CA ASP A 546 28.78 3.57 -24.56
C ASP A 546 27.30 3.85 -24.89
N ALA A 547 26.41 2.94 -24.51
CA ALA A 547 24.96 3.11 -24.66
C ALA A 547 24.15 2.36 -23.59
N ILE A 548 22.95 2.88 -23.30
CA ILE A 548 21.99 2.31 -22.35
C ILE A 548 20.60 2.21 -22.98
N TYR A 549 19.76 1.35 -22.43
CA TYR A 549 18.35 1.24 -22.83
C TYR A 549 17.46 1.88 -21.76
N VAL A 550 16.52 2.72 -22.20
CA VAL A 550 15.47 3.29 -21.34
C VAL A 550 14.09 3.05 -21.95
N LYS A 551 13.06 3.09 -21.10
CA LYS A 551 11.67 2.88 -21.53
C LYS A 551 10.71 3.81 -20.78
N GLY A 552 9.62 4.19 -21.44
CA GLY A 552 8.51 4.92 -20.84
C GLY A 552 8.77 6.38 -20.55
N ALA A 553 7.83 7.02 -19.85
CA ALA A 553 7.92 8.44 -19.49
C ALA A 553 9.19 8.78 -18.65
N PRO A 554 9.61 7.97 -17.65
CA PRO A 554 10.87 8.23 -16.94
C PRO A 554 12.10 8.24 -17.88
N GLY A 555 12.14 7.33 -18.86
CA GLY A 555 13.21 7.31 -19.85
C GLY A 555 13.23 8.57 -20.73
N VAL A 556 12.05 9.11 -21.09
CA VAL A 556 11.95 10.38 -21.83
C VAL A 556 12.48 11.54 -21.00
N ASP A 557 12.08 11.65 -19.73
CA ASP A 557 12.52 12.73 -18.84
C ASP A 557 14.05 12.72 -18.70
N LEU A 558 14.66 11.57 -18.44
CA LEU A 558 16.11 11.43 -18.35
C LEU A 558 16.84 11.78 -19.65
N THR A 559 16.27 11.40 -20.79
CA THR A 559 16.81 11.74 -22.11
C THR A 559 16.87 13.26 -22.30
N VAL A 560 15.80 13.96 -21.91
CA VAL A 560 15.70 15.42 -22.04
C VAL A 560 16.61 16.11 -21.02
N GLU A 561 16.58 15.68 -19.77
CA GLU A 561 17.35 16.25 -18.65
C GLU A 561 18.86 16.27 -18.93
N HIS A 562 19.40 15.15 -19.41
CA HIS A 562 20.84 15.01 -19.64
C HIS A 562 21.25 15.33 -21.09
N GLY A 563 20.29 15.73 -21.93
CA GLY A 563 20.52 16.01 -23.35
C GLY A 563 21.03 14.80 -24.15
N PHE A 564 20.74 13.57 -23.70
CA PHE A 564 21.26 12.36 -24.32
C PHE A 564 20.83 12.24 -25.78
N LYS A 565 21.72 11.71 -26.60
CA LYS A 565 21.45 11.41 -28.00
C LYS A 565 20.68 10.09 -28.07
N VAL A 566 19.51 10.13 -28.72
CA VAL A 566 18.73 8.94 -29.04
C VAL A 566 19.32 8.28 -30.27
N VAL A 567 19.99 7.15 -30.10
CA VAL A 567 20.55 6.35 -31.19
C VAL A 567 19.43 5.70 -32.00
N PHE A 568 18.44 5.18 -31.28
CA PHE A 568 17.27 4.55 -31.89
C PHE A 568 16.11 4.53 -30.90
N ASP A 569 14.90 4.79 -31.37
CA ASP A 569 13.66 4.62 -30.60
C ASP A 569 12.84 3.48 -31.22
N LEU A 570 12.91 2.32 -30.58
CA LEU A 570 12.14 1.13 -30.96
C LEU A 570 10.64 1.44 -30.90
N GLY A 571 10.19 2.27 -29.95
CA GLY A 571 8.77 2.59 -29.75
C GLY A 571 8.11 3.21 -30.97
N ALA A 572 8.90 3.89 -31.81
CA ALA A 572 8.47 4.50 -33.06
C ALA A 572 8.54 3.57 -34.29
N HIS A 573 9.06 2.34 -34.14
CA HIS A 573 9.22 1.41 -35.27
C HIS A 573 7.86 0.97 -35.84
N PRO A 574 7.69 0.89 -37.18
CA PRO A 574 6.40 0.54 -37.79
C PRO A 574 5.96 -0.90 -37.53
N ASP A 575 6.91 -1.83 -37.36
CA ASP A 575 6.61 -3.22 -37.01
C ASP A 575 6.31 -3.36 -35.50
N PRO A 576 5.09 -3.77 -35.08
CA PRO A 576 4.76 -4.05 -33.69
C PRO A 576 5.60 -5.15 -33.06
N LEU A 577 6.04 -6.16 -33.80
CA LEU A 577 6.83 -7.26 -33.22
C LEU A 577 8.23 -6.81 -32.80
N VAL A 578 8.78 -5.78 -33.45
CA VAL A 578 10.02 -5.12 -33.04
C VAL A 578 9.84 -4.34 -31.73
N ARG A 579 8.63 -3.87 -31.46
CA ARG A 579 8.26 -3.09 -30.25
C ARG A 579 7.99 -3.95 -29.02
N VAL A 580 7.93 -5.28 -29.18
CA VAL A 580 7.62 -6.22 -28.10
C VAL A 580 8.65 -6.16 -26.98
N ASN A 581 8.15 -5.90 -25.77
CA ASN A 581 8.93 -5.89 -24.54
C ASN A 581 8.00 -6.10 -23.32
N ASN A 582 8.53 -6.04 -22.10
CA ASN A 582 7.70 -6.14 -20.89
C ASN A 582 6.66 -5.02 -20.86
N GLY A 583 5.37 -5.37 -20.75
CA GLY A 583 4.24 -4.46 -20.80
C GLY A 583 3.62 -4.24 -22.19
N THR A 584 4.19 -4.80 -23.27
CA THR A 584 3.70 -4.64 -24.65
C THR A 584 3.87 -5.95 -25.45
N PRO A 585 2.80 -6.75 -25.68
CA PRO A 585 1.41 -6.56 -25.24
C PRO A 585 1.20 -6.91 -23.77
N ARG A 586 0.40 -6.12 -23.04
CA ARG A 586 0.11 -6.37 -21.63
C ARG A 586 -0.89 -7.49 -21.41
N THR A 587 -0.61 -8.44 -20.52
CA THR A 587 -1.51 -9.55 -20.21
C THR A 587 -2.56 -9.18 -19.17
N ILE A 588 -3.83 -9.44 -19.48
CA ILE A 588 -4.93 -9.46 -18.51
C ILE A 588 -5.13 -10.93 -18.12
N THR A 589 -4.82 -11.25 -16.85
CA THR A 589 -4.86 -12.64 -16.37
C THR A 589 -5.76 -12.80 -15.17
N VAL A 590 -6.32 -14.01 -15.05
CA VAL A 590 -7.09 -14.48 -13.90
C VAL A 590 -6.64 -15.88 -13.50
N ASN A 591 -7.05 -16.33 -12.32
CA ASN A 591 -6.94 -17.73 -11.94
C ASN A 591 -7.85 -18.60 -12.85
N ALA A 592 -7.41 -19.81 -13.19
CA ALA A 592 -8.22 -20.78 -13.93
C ALA A 592 -9.56 -21.08 -13.24
N ASP A 593 -9.54 -21.29 -11.91
CA ASP A 593 -10.75 -21.54 -11.11
C ASP A 593 -11.77 -20.42 -11.27
N LEU A 594 -11.32 -19.16 -11.38
CA LEU A 594 -12.22 -18.02 -11.49
C LEU A 594 -12.98 -18.03 -12.82
N VAL A 595 -12.29 -18.30 -13.93
CA VAL A 595 -12.96 -18.34 -15.23
C VAL A 595 -13.80 -19.62 -15.41
N GLU A 596 -13.44 -20.70 -14.73
CA GLU A 596 -14.19 -21.97 -14.79
C GLU A 596 -15.43 -21.95 -13.89
N GLN A 597 -15.35 -21.36 -12.69
CA GLN A 597 -16.44 -21.36 -11.70
C GLN A 597 -17.30 -20.09 -11.74
N HIS A 598 -16.72 -18.95 -12.12
CA HIS A 598 -17.38 -17.65 -12.16
C HIS A 598 -17.11 -16.89 -13.48
N PRO A 599 -17.44 -17.48 -14.64
CA PRO A 599 -17.21 -16.85 -15.94
C PRO A 599 -17.94 -15.51 -16.10
N ASP A 600 -19.06 -15.32 -15.40
CA ASP A 600 -19.84 -14.09 -15.34
C ASP A 600 -19.06 -12.91 -14.75
N LEU A 601 -18.33 -13.11 -13.64
CA LEU A 601 -17.49 -12.08 -13.03
C LEU A 601 -16.35 -11.67 -13.95
N VAL A 602 -15.76 -12.65 -14.66
CA VAL A 602 -14.71 -12.40 -15.65
C VAL A 602 -15.24 -11.55 -16.81
N VAL A 603 -16.45 -11.86 -17.30
CA VAL A 603 -17.11 -11.07 -18.34
C VAL A 603 -17.40 -9.65 -17.85
N GLN A 604 -17.97 -9.48 -16.66
CA GLN A 604 -18.26 -8.16 -16.09
C GLN A 604 -17.00 -7.30 -15.97
N TYR A 605 -15.91 -7.88 -15.46
CA TYR A 605 -14.62 -7.21 -15.40
C TYR A 605 -14.14 -6.73 -16.79
N LEU A 606 -14.23 -7.58 -17.82
CA LEU A 606 -13.86 -7.20 -19.18
C LEU A 606 -14.81 -6.14 -19.78
N VAL A 607 -16.11 -6.17 -19.46
CA VAL A 607 -17.06 -5.12 -19.85
C VAL A 607 -16.64 -3.77 -19.28
N SER A 608 -16.26 -3.71 -18.00
CA SER A 608 -15.73 -2.49 -17.39
C SER A 608 -14.50 -1.98 -18.13
N LEU A 609 -13.57 -2.85 -18.53
CA LEU A 609 -12.40 -2.44 -19.32
C LEU A 609 -12.78 -1.85 -20.70
N PHE A 610 -13.76 -2.43 -21.40
CA PHE A 610 -14.27 -1.86 -22.65
C PHE A 610 -14.91 -0.49 -22.43
N GLN A 611 -15.70 -0.33 -21.37
CA GLN A 611 -16.30 0.96 -21.00
C GLN A 611 -15.24 2.01 -20.69
N THR A 612 -14.20 1.65 -19.93
CA THR A 612 -13.06 2.53 -19.63
C THR A 612 -12.31 2.93 -20.90
N SER A 613 -12.08 2.00 -21.83
CA SER A 613 -11.44 2.32 -23.11
C SER A 613 -12.27 3.30 -23.94
N LYS A 614 -13.59 3.10 -24.00
CA LYS A 614 -14.50 4.00 -24.74
C LYS A 614 -14.57 5.39 -24.11
N TRP A 615 -14.55 5.46 -22.78
CA TRP A 615 -14.41 6.73 -22.07
C TRP A 615 -13.10 7.42 -22.45
N ALA A 616 -11.98 6.70 -22.43
CA ALA A 616 -10.67 7.24 -22.74
C ALA A 616 -10.59 7.88 -24.14
N GLU A 617 -11.26 7.31 -25.16
CA GLU A 617 -11.30 7.84 -26.53
C GLU A 617 -11.74 9.31 -26.62
N THR A 618 -12.55 9.78 -25.66
CA THR A 618 -13.05 11.17 -25.61
C THR A 618 -12.38 12.02 -24.52
N HIS A 619 -11.48 11.45 -23.72
CA HIS A 619 -10.87 12.08 -22.55
C HIS A 619 -9.33 12.11 -22.63
N ALA A 620 -8.79 12.45 -23.80
CA ALA A 620 -7.36 12.42 -24.08
C ALA A 620 -6.47 13.11 -23.02
N GLU A 621 -6.86 14.31 -22.60
CA GLU A 621 -6.11 15.13 -21.62
C GLU A 621 -6.16 14.55 -20.20
N GLU A 622 -7.26 13.88 -19.84
CA GLU A 622 -7.41 13.22 -18.54
C GLU A 622 -6.60 11.93 -18.50
N VAL A 623 -6.61 11.15 -19.58
CA VAL A 623 -5.77 9.97 -19.73
C VAL A 623 -4.29 10.31 -19.55
N VAL A 624 -3.80 11.40 -20.16
CA VAL A 624 -2.40 11.83 -19.98
C VAL A 624 -2.09 12.16 -18.53
N ARG A 625 -2.99 12.86 -17.83
CA ARG A 625 -2.81 13.20 -16.41
C ARG A 625 -2.78 11.96 -15.52
N ILE A 626 -3.70 11.03 -15.71
CA ILE A 626 -3.74 9.75 -14.98
C ILE A 626 -2.43 8.98 -15.19
N VAL A 627 -1.99 8.84 -16.45
CA VAL A 627 -0.77 8.09 -16.77
C VAL A 627 0.49 8.80 -16.26
N SER A 628 0.51 10.14 -16.22
CA SER A 628 1.62 10.91 -15.62
C SER A 628 1.76 10.63 -14.13
N GLN A 629 0.64 10.59 -13.41
CA GLN A 629 0.63 10.26 -11.98
C GLN A 629 1.11 8.83 -11.74
N GLU A 630 0.63 7.86 -12.54
CA GLU A 630 0.98 6.44 -12.40
C GLU A 630 2.45 6.13 -12.76
N THR A 631 3.00 6.81 -13.77
CA THR A 631 4.35 6.52 -14.28
C THR A 631 5.45 7.35 -13.60
N GLY A 632 5.07 8.36 -12.81
CA GLY A 632 6.02 9.28 -12.15
C GLY A 632 6.72 10.26 -13.11
N GLY A 633 6.48 10.17 -14.42
CA GLY A 633 7.01 11.09 -15.43
C GLY A 633 6.10 12.30 -15.66
N GLY A 634 6.66 13.39 -16.20
CA GLY A 634 5.87 14.59 -16.52
C GLY A 634 4.84 14.36 -17.64
N GLU A 635 3.74 15.14 -17.68
CA GLU A 635 2.72 15.00 -18.73
C GLU A 635 3.28 15.14 -20.16
N ALA A 636 4.27 16.04 -20.35
CA ALA A 636 4.96 16.19 -21.62
C ALA A 636 5.73 14.92 -22.00
N ALA A 637 6.37 14.29 -21.01
CA ALA A 637 7.06 13.00 -21.18
C ALA A 637 6.08 11.87 -21.47
N VAL A 638 4.90 11.83 -20.83
CA VAL A 638 3.83 10.87 -21.15
C VAL A 638 3.37 10.99 -22.60
N ARG A 639 3.11 12.21 -23.08
CA ARG A 639 2.70 12.42 -24.48
C ARG A 639 3.75 11.97 -25.48
N LYS A 640 5.02 12.22 -25.16
CA LYS A 640 6.15 11.77 -25.99
C LYS A 640 6.36 10.26 -25.87
N ALA A 641 6.16 9.70 -24.68
CA ALA A 641 6.39 8.30 -24.41
C ALA A 641 5.36 7.39 -25.06
N TYR A 642 4.08 7.75 -24.99
CA TYR A 642 2.98 6.88 -25.38
C TYR A 642 2.19 7.39 -26.61
N GLY A 643 2.59 8.56 -27.13
CA GLY A 643 1.98 9.20 -28.28
C GLY A 643 0.68 9.94 -27.97
N SER A 644 0.29 10.86 -28.85
CA SER A 644 -0.93 11.67 -28.70
C SER A 644 -2.22 10.85 -28.77
N LYS A 645 -2.16 9.63 -29.32
CA LYS A 645 -3.29 8.71 -29.47
C LYS A 645 -3.35 7.62 -28.39
N LEU A 646 -2.58 7.71 -27.30
CA LEU A 646 -2.63 6.76 -26.18
C LEU A 646 -4.08 6.43 -25.76
N HIS A 647 -4.87 7.48 -25.60
CA HIS A 647 -6.28 7.43 -25.19
C HIS A 647 -7.20 6.59 -26.12
N GLN A 648 -6.75 6.29 -27.35
CA GLN A 648 -7.48 5.49 -28.34
C GLN A 648 -6.97 4.03 -28.41
N ARG A 649 -5.99 3.65 -27.57
CA ARG A 649 -5.26 2.37 -27.67
C ARG A 649 -5.36 1.51 -26.41
N LEU A 650 -6.34 1.80 -25.55
CA LEU A 650 -6.52 1.10 -24.27
C LEU A 650 -7.48 -0.10 -24.37
N GLN A 651 -8.07 -0.34 -25.54
CA GLN A 651 -9.07 -1.39 -25.70
C GLN A 651 -8.43 -2.78 -25.58
N PRO A 652 -8.98 -3.67 -24.74
CA PRO A 652 -8.51 -5.05 -24.69
C PRO A 652 -8.89 -5.81 -25.96
N ALA A 653 -7.98 -6.65 -26.45
CA ALA A 653 -8.18 -7.51 -27.62
C ALA A 653 -7.36 -8.80 -27.50
N LEU A 654 -7.70 -9.77 -28.34
CA LEU A 654 -6.92 -11.00 -28.56
C LEU A 654 -6.63 -11.14 -30.06
N SER A 655 -5.99 -10.13 -30.64
CA SER A 655 -5.58 -10.17 -32.05
C SER A 655 -4.43 -11.17 -32.23
N GLU A 656 -4.38 -11.81 -33.40
CA GLU A 656 -3.31 -12.76 -33.72
C GLU A 656 -1.92 -12.10 -33.67
N GLU A 657 -1.83 -10.81 -34.01
CA GLU A 657 -0.60 -10.01 -33.88
C GLU A 657 -0.15 -9.85 -32.41
N TRP A 658 -1.07 -9.57 -31.49
CA TRP A 658 -0.74 -9.40 -30.08
C TRP A 658 -0.38 -10.74 -29.44
N ILE A 659 -1.08 -11.81 -29.83
CA ILE A 659 -0.74 -13.17 -29.41
C ILE A 659 0.65 -13.56 -29.92
N ALA A 660 0.98 -13.24 -31.18
CA ALA A 660 2.31 -13.44 -31.73
C ALA A 660 3.38 -12.62 -30.97
N GLY A 661 3.07 -11.38 -30.59
CA GLY A 661 3.95 -10.58 -29.74
C GLY A 661 4.18 -11.18 -28.36
N LEU A 662 3.13 -11.73 -27.73
CA LEU A 662 3.24 -12.42 -26.45
C LEU A 662 4.09 -13.70 -26.57
N LYS A 663 3.88 -14.50 -27.62
CA LYS A 663 4.70 -15.67 -27.95
C LYS A 663 6.16 -15.28 -28.12
N LEU A 664 6.42 -14.26 -28.93
CA LEU A 664 7.77 -13.73 -29.18
C LEU A 664 8.45 -13.26 -27.88
N HIS A 665 7.69 -12.68 -26.95
CA HIS A 665 8.24 -12.28 -25.65
C HIS A 665 8.54 -13.49 -24.75
N LYS A 666 7.60 -14.46 -24.64
CA LYS A 666 7.82 -15.72 -23.91
C LYS A 666 9.06 -16.46 -24.44
N ASP A 667 9.17 -16.60 -25.76
CA ASP A 667 10.29 -17.31 -26.41
C ASP A 667 11.62 -16.63 -26.13
N PHE A 668 11.64 -15.29 -26.12
CA PHE A 668 12.82 -14.54 -25.69
C PHE A 668 13.16 -14.81 -24.22
N LEU A 669 12.18 -14.75 -23.32
CA LEU A 669 12.40 -15.00 -21.91
C LEU A 669 12.93 -16.42 -21.69
N LEU A 670 12.42 -17.41 -22.42
CA LEU A 670 12.88 -18.79 -22.37
C LEU A 670 14.32 -18.92 -22.90
N LYS A 671 14.60 -18.40 -24.10
CA LYS A 671 15.92 -18.46 -24.74
C LYS A 671 17.02 -17.89 -23.86
N TRP A 672 16.72 -16.81 -23.14
CA TRP A 672 17.69 -16.10 -22.30
C TRP A 672 17.63 -16.50 -20.82
N GLY A 673 16.86 -17.55 -20.48
CA GLY A 673 16.85 -18.13 -19.14
C GLY A 673 16.11 -17.30 -18.08
N PHE A 674 15.23 -16.38 -18.48
CA PHE A 674 14.38 -15.61 -17.56
C PHE A 674 13.12 -16.37 -17.11
N ILE A 675 12.73 -17.44 -17.82
CA ILE A 675 11.70 -18.38 -17.39
C ILE A 675 12.22 -19.83 -17.46
N PRO A 676 11.84 -20.71 -16.52
CA PRO A 676 12.42 -22.05 -16.39
C PRO A 676 11.80 -23.10 -17.33
N THR A 677 10.59 -22.90 -17.83
CA THR A 677 9.87 -23.92 -18.61
C THR A 677 9.02 -23.29 -19.69
N ASP A 678 8.98 -23.96 -20.83
CA ASP A 678 8.14 -23.55 -21.95
C ASP A 678 6.66 -23.91 -21.72
N PHE A 679 5.76 -23.18 -22.35
CA PHE A 679 4.33 -23.47 -22.34
C PHE A 679 3.63 -22.88 -23.58
N ASP A 680 2.49 -23.46 -23.92
CA ASP A 680 1.67 -23.03 -25.05
C ASP A 680 0.84 -21.78 -24.69
N ILE A 681 1.08 -20.68 -25.42
CA ILE A 681 0.33 -19.42 -25.28
C ILE A 681 -1.12 -19.59 -25.72
N ASP A 682 -1.39 -20.38 -26.76
CA ASP A 682 -2.75 -20.54 -27.26
C ASP A 682 -3.61 -21.30 -26.24
N ALA A 683 -3.06 -22.34 -25.62
CA ALA A 683 -3.70 -23.06 -24.52
C ALA A 683 -3.86 -22.22 -23.24
N TRP A 684 -3.05 -21.16 -23.07
CA TRP A 684 -3.15 -20.27 -21.92
C TRP A 684 -4.30 -19.24 -22.06
N ILE A 685 -4.75 -18.97 -23.28
CA ILE A 685 -5.76 -17.97 -23.59
C ILE A 685 -7.17 -18.57 -23.53
N VAL A 686 -8.08 -17.88 -22.84
CA VAL A 686 -9.52 -18.18 -22.86
C VAL A 686 -10.24 -17.06 -23.59
N ARG A 687 -10.71 -17.36 -24.80
CA ARG A 687 -11.27 -16.35 -25.73
C ARG A 687 -12.71 -15.97 -25.45
N GLU A 688 -13.49 -16.89 -24.87
CA GLU A 688 -14.94 -16.74 -24.70
C GLU A 688 -15.32 -15.49 -23.87
N PRO A 689 -14.75 -15.23 -22.67
CA PRO A 689 -15.17 -14.09 -21.86
C PRO A 689 -14.99 -12.75 -22.57
N LEU A 690 -13.89 -12.57 -23.31
CA LEU A 690 -13.65 -11.35 -24.07
C LEU A 690 -14.66 -11.16 -25.20
N ALA A 691 -15.01 -12.24 -25.91
CA ALA A 691 -16.00 -12.17 -26.99
C ALA A 691 -17.40 -11.84 -26.46
N ILE A 692 -17.78 -12.36 -25.29
CA ILE A 692 -19.03 -12.02 -24.62
C ILE A 692 -19.00 -10.56 -24.16
N ALA A 693 -17.95 -10.16 -23.45
CA ALA A 693 -17.80 -8.80 -22.95
C ALA A 693 -17.78 -7.76 -24.06
N GLN A 694 -17.14 -8.06 -25.19
CA GLN A 694 -17.15 -7.23 -26.37
C GLN A 694 -18.57 -7.03 -26.89
N LYS A 695 -19.35 -8.11 -27.07
CA LYS A 695 -20.76 -8.01 -27.51
C LYS A 695 -21.60 -7.19 -26.54
N LEU A 696 -21.44 -7.41 -25.24
CA LEU A 696 -22.17 -6.64 -24.21
C LEU A 696 -21.79 -5.16 -24.29
N ALA A 697 -20.51 -4.83 -24.36
CA ALA A 697 -20.02 -3.45 -24.46
C ALA A 697 -20.47 -2.72 -25.73
N PHE A 698 -20.57 -3.43 -26.87
CA PHE A 698 -21.03 -2.85 -28.14
C PHE A 698 -22.56 -2.79 -28.26
N ASN A 699 -23.30 -3.72 -27.65
CA ASN A 699 -24.77 -3.69 -27.64
C ASN A 699 -25.35 -2.65 -26.67
N LEU A 700 -24.55 -2.14 -25.72
CA LEU A 700 -24.86 -0.99 -24.88
C LEU A 700 -24.91 0.36 -25.64
N GLN A 701 -24.97 0.34 -26.99
CA GLN A 701 -25.27 1.52 -27.81
C GLN A 701 -26.77 1.86 -27.88
N GLU A 702 -27.67 1.05 -27.31
CA GLU A 702 -29.03 1.50 -26.96
C GLU A 702 -29.09 1.97 -25.50
N PRO A 703 -29.84 3.04 -25.19
CA PRO A 703 -29.83 3.69 -23.88
C PRO A 703 -30.62 2.86 -22.88
N ALA A 704 -30.01 1.79 -22.37
CA ALA A 704 -30.63 0.96 -21.36
C ALA A 704 -29.57 0.21 -20.55
N PHE A 705 -28.75 0.92 -19.77
CA PHE A 705 -28.19 0.41 -18.52
C PHE A 705 -27.83 1.60 -17.63
N ALA A 706 -28.88 2.17 -17.04
CA ALA A 706 -28.82 3.04 -15.87
C ALA A 706 -29.06 2.24 -14.57
N GLN A 707 -28.91 0.91 -14.59
CA GLN A 707 -29.11 0.04 -13.42
C GLN A 707 -28.14 -1.14 -13.48
N LEU A 708 -26.91 -0.90 -13.05
CA LEU A 708 -25.88 -1.79 -12.47
C LEU A 708 -24.74 -0.86 -12.02
#